data_AF-A0A951KQW4-F1
#
_entry.id   AF-A0A951KQW4-F1
#
_cell.length_a   1.000
_cell.length_b   1.000
_cell.length_c   1.000
_cell.angle_alpha   90.00
_cell.angle_beta   90.00
_cell.angle_gamma   90.00
#
_symmetry.space_group_name_H-M   'P 1'
#
loop_
_entity.id
_entity.type
_entity.pdbx_description
1 polymer ?
#
loop_
_entity_poly.entity_id
_entity_poly.type
_entity_poly.pdbx_seq_one_letter_code
_entity_poly.pdbx_strand_id
1 'polypeptide(L)'
;ETLTESDLMRAQILGNNSVVAIMQALAAQNWDAPPQLWVVTGGAQPVTDDTVAIAQAPVWGLGRSIALEQPEHWGGLIDLEAGVAPDLAALIEAIANATDENQIAWRGGQRYVARLARVEAAPTQPQPIPLHAAGTYLITGGLGSLGLRVARWMVEQGARRLVLLGRSALPDRASWDELPHDHPASDQIAALHELERLGATVVVAQADAADQSQMQALFAELQRTLPAIRGIVHAAGVAQPTPLAELDPATLAAVLRPKVEGAWLLHELSRQLPLDFFVCFSSIAAVWGSRELAHYAAANQFLDALVHLRRGQGLPALSINWGPWAERGMAATAERNRALKLTGLNPLPAEQALTALSYAMQSPAAQQIVVDADWTTFTALYGVKSSARFFEQIQNRTPEQIVQVAVSSDQRDQLLSLPPTERRAQLLDDLRRQVAGVLRLEPARLDVEQPLNTLGLDSLMAVELKNGIEASLRVSLPMVTFLQGPSIAQLTDEILDRLGDAAPIAASAPPKLVAAHDASPEQPLSLGQRALWFLHQLAPDSTAYNIVGASKIRSVIDLHALWRVFQRLVDRHPSLRTTFTAPSGTPIQVIHQRMDAFFQAEDASAWTESELNARLVEEAHRPFDLEAGPLFRAYLFTRAPEEHVLLLAVHHTIADFWSLVVLINEVGVLYPAEIAGTGAALAPLDVTYADYARWQAEMLRGAEGARLWSYWSQQLAGDLPFLNLPTDKPRPAVQTYRGASQTLVIDAALTQQLKAVCEDHRTTLYTALMAAWHALLHRYTGQPDILVGSPIAGRNWAEVAGVVGYFVSPVVIRGSFADNPSFGALLDQMRQTVLDALEHHQYPLALLAERLKPVRDPSRSPLFQAMFILQKAQLLNDQGLTPFVLRETGAQMDLGGLTLESLALEQRVAQFDLTLVMVEANGGLAASLEYNTDLFEAATIERMLGHFRTLLAAMVAQPAQPIVALPLLCLAERALLDEWNATALSYSRTQRLHELFEAQVERTPDAIAVIFEDQQLTYAELDRRANQLAHHLQARGVGPDRLVGVCVERSPEMVIALLAVLKAGGAYVPLDPNYPSERIRYVLEDSRAALLLTQASLLEGLQIEDYRHDFQLLCLDRDWPTIAQASEQPPTCAANTEDLAYVIYTSGSLGRPKGVQIPHRAVVNFLSAMQREPGISAHDTLLSVTTLSFDIAGLEIFLPLSVGARLIVASRELAADGQRLSRLLDATATTVMQATPATWRLLIESGWQGSPNLRILCG
;
A
#
# COMPACT_ATOMS: atom_id res chain seq x y z
N GLU A 1 -61.89 32.25 -14.59
CA GLU A 1 -62.43 32.21 -15.97
C GLU A 1 -61.61 33.01 -17.00
N THR A 2 -60.69 33.91 -16.60
CA THR A 2 -59.85 34.71 -17.52
C THR A 2 -58.38 34.29 -17.63
N LEU A 3 -57.96 33.20 -16.97
CA LEU A 3 -56.58 32.71 -17.06
C LEU A 3 -56.44 31.84 -18.31
N THR A 4 -55.46 32.15 -19.17
CA THR A 4 -55.08 31.27 -20.27
C THR A 4 -54.41 30.00 -19.73
N GLU A 5 -54.36 28.93 -20.52
CA GLU A 5 -53.65 27.70 -20.15
C GLU A 5 -52.17 27.98 -19.82
N SER A 6 -51.58 28.97 -20.50
CA SER A 6 -50.24 29.51 -20.19
C SER A 6 -50.15 30.20 -18.83
N ASP A 7 -51.19 30.93 -18.40
CA ASP A 7 -51.22 31.57 -17.08
C ASP A 7 -51.35 30.55 -15.95
N LEU A 8 -52.15 29.50 -16.17
CA LEU A 8 -52.27 28.35 -15.26
C LEU A 8 -50.95 27.58 -15.14
N MET A 9 -50.24 27.40 -16.26
CA MET A 9 -48.92 26.76 -16.27
C MET A 9 -47.89 27.56 -15.47
N ARG A 10 -47.84 28.90 -15.64
CA ARG A 10 -46.95 29.76 -14.83
C ARG A 10 -47.31 29.74 -13.35
N ALA A 11 -48.59 29.73 -13.01
CA ALA A 11 -49.05 29.65 -11.63
C ALA A 11 -48.65 28.32 -10.97
N GLN A 12 -48.69 27.20 -11.71
CA GLN A 12 -48.33 25.89 -11.17
C GLN A 12 -46.80 25.68 -11.06
N ILE A 13 -46.00 26.39 -11.88
CA ILE A 13 -44.54 26.48 -11.67
C ILE A 13 -44.21 27.11 -10.31
N LEU A 14 -44.97 28.12 -9.86
CA LEU A 14 -44.85 28.68 -8.50
C LEU A 14 -45.20 27.65 -7.40
N GLY A 15 -46.01 26.63 -7.71
CA GLY A 15 -46.28 25.50 -6.82
C GLY A 15 -45.02 24.69 -6.49
N ASN A 16 -44.10 24.52 -7.44
CA ASN A 16 -42.81 23.85 -7.18
C ASN A 16 -41.94 24.63 -6.20
N ASN A 17 -41.89 25.97 -6.34
CA ASN A 17 -41.20 26.85 -5.37
C ASN A 17 -41.75 26.67 -3.95
N SER A 18 -43.07 26.51 -3.83
CA SER A 18 -43.73 26.34 -2.53
C SER A 18 -43.33 25.01 -1.89
N VAL A 19 -43.30 23.93 -2.66
CA VAL A 19 -42.86 22.61 -2.16
C VAL A 19 -41.39 22.62 -1.75
N VAL A 20 -40.51 23.21 -2.57
CA VAL A 20 -39.07 23.38 -2.23
C VAL A 20 -38.91 24.19 -0.94
N ALA A 21 -39.57 25.34 -0.83
CA ALA A 21 -39.46 26.21 0.33
C ALA A 21 -39.97 25.55 1.62
N ILE A 22 -41.08 24.82 1.55
CA ILE A 22 -41.60 24.06 2.70
C ILE A 22 -40.57 22.99 3.10
N MET A 23 -40.04 22.24 2.14
CA MET A 23 -39.08 21.17 2.44
C MET A 23 -37.78 21.70 3.03
N GLN A 24 -37.24 22.80 2.50
CA GLN A 24 -36.07 23.50 3.08
C GLN A 24 -36.36 23.96 4.52
N ALA A 25 -37.56 24.48 4.79
CA ALA A 25 -37.96 24.92 6.13
C ALA A 25 -38.15 23.75 7.11
N LEU A 26 -38.61 22.58 6.63
CA LEU A 26 -38.71 21.36 7.43
C LEU A 26 -37.33 20.82 7.79
N ALA A 27 -36.42 20.75 6.81
CA ALA A 27 -35.05 20.25 6.95
C ALA A 27 -34.16 21.12 7.85
N ALA A 28 -34.42 22.44 7.90
CA ALA A 28 -33.63 23.37 8.69
C ALA A 28 -33.89 23.33 10.21
N GLN A 29 -34.91 22.56 10.66
CA GLN A 29 -35.32 22.49 12.05
C GLN A 29 -35.04 21.10 12.64
N ASN A 30 -34.65 21.05 13.90
CA ASN A 30 -34.55 19.79 14.64
C ASN A 30 -35.93 19.42 15.20
N TRP A 31 -36.44 18.26 14.81
CA TRP A 31 -37.72 17.74 15.26
C TRP A 31 -37.49 16.48 16.10
N ASP A 32 -38.17 16.35 17.24
CA ASP A 32 -38.20 15.10 18.01
C ASP A 32 -38.89 13.97 17.23
N ALA A 33 -39.87 14.32 16.39
CA ALA A 33 -40.48 13.46 15.38
C ALA A 33 -40.67 14.29 14.10
N PRO A 34 -39.94 13.98 13.01
CA PRO A 34 -39.96 14.81 11.80
C PRO A 34 -41.34 14.77 11.13
N PRO A 35 -41.98 15.93 10.87
CA PRO A 35 -43.23 15.96 10.14
C PRO A 35 -43.00 15.54 8.68
N GLN A 36 -43.95 14.78 8.13
CA GLN A 36 -43.92 14.32 6.75
C GLN A 36 -44.81 15.18 5.86
N LEU A 37 -44.26 15.64 4.73
CA LEU A 37 -45.00 16.36 3.70
C LEU A 37 -45.60 15.40 2.68
N TRP A 38 -46.93 15.38 2.59
CA TRP A 38 -47.67 14.73 1.51
C TRP A 38 -48.13 15.77 0.49
N VAL A 39 -47.88 15.49 -0.80
CA VAL A 39 -48.29 16.37 -1.90
C VAL A 39 -49.39 15.71 -2.71
N VAL A 40 -50.51 16.42 -2.86
CA VAL A 40 -51.68 15.96 -3.61
C VAL A 40 -51.78 16.73 -4.92
N THR A 41 -51.94 16.00 -6.02
CA THR A 41 -52.23 16.53 -7.35
C THR A 41 -53.57 15.97 -7.86
N GLY A 42 -54.08 16.53 -8.96
CA GLY A 42 -55.24 16.03 -9.68
C GLY A 42 -54.95 15.87 -11.17
N GLY A 43 -54.90 14.64 -11.65
CA GLY A 43 -54.64 14.29 -13.05
C GLY A 43 -53.19 14.48 -13.51
N ALA A 44 -52.20 14.53 -12.61
CA ALA A 44 -50.80 14.78 -12.94
C ALA A 44 -50.08 13.58 -13.59
N GLN A 45 -50.58 12.35 -13.38
CA GLN A 45 -50.02 11.13 -13.96
C GLN A 45 -51.01 10.49 -14.95
N PRO A 46 -50.52 9.95 -16.09
CA PRO A 46 -51.33 9.13 -16.98
C PRO A 46 -51.57 7.75 -16.34
N VAL A 47 -52.82 7.41 -16.03
CA VAL A 47 -53.18 6.14 -15.38
C VAL A 47 -54.05 5.28 -16.29
N THR A 48 -55.01 5.91 -16.95
CA THR A 48 -55.97 5.32 -17.89
C THR A 48 -55.99 6.16 -19.18
N ASP A 49 -57.08 6.14 -19.94
CA ASP A 49 -57.30 7.06 -21.07
C ASP A 49 -57.71 8.48 -20.63
N ASP A 50 -57.36 8.88 -19.39
CA ASP A 50 -57.72 10.16 -18.79
C ASP A 50 -56.82 11.33 -19.28
N THR A 51 -57.41 12.52 -19.33
CA THR A 51 -56.67 13.74 -19.74
C THR A 51 -55.68 14.16 -18.67
N VAL A 52 -54.39 14.20 -19.03
CA VAL A 52 -53.31 14.60 -18.12
C VAL A 52 -53.32 16.12 -17.88
N ALA A 53 -53.41 16.52 -16.61
CA ALA A 53 -53.27 17.89 -16.14
C ALA A 53 -51.78 18.28 -16.09
N ILE A 54 -51.21 18.57 -17.27
CA ILE A 54 -49.76 18.80 -17.47
C ILE A 54 -49.13 19.84 -16.54
N ALA A 55 -49.90 20.85 -16.09
CA ALA A 55 -49.41 21.90 -15.20
C ALA A 55 -48.98 21.33 -13.83
N GLN A 56 -49.63 20.24 -13.37
CA GLN A 56 -49.36 19.61 -12.09
C GLN A 56 -48.25 18.56 -12.15
N ALA A 57 -47.91 18.08 -13.34
CA ALA A 57 -46.89 17.04 -13.53
C ALA A 57 -45.50 17.38 -12.95
N PRO A 58 -44.96 18.62 -13.03
CA PRO A 58 -43.62 18.91 -12.52
C PRO A 58 -43.40 18.55 -11.04
N VAL A 59 -44.42 18.70 -10.20
CA VAL A 59 -44.29 18.44 -8.76
C VAL A 59 -44.03 16.95 -8.46
N TRP A 60 -44.45 16.06 -9.35
CA TRP A 60 -44.17 14.64 -9.24
C TRP A 60 -42.69 14.32 -9.45
N GLY A 61 -42.08 14.89 -10.50
CA GLY A 61 -40.64 14.74 -10.73
C GLY A 61 -39.83 15.36 -9.59
N LEU A 62 -40.25 16.54 -9.13
CA LEU A 62 -39.67 17.21 -7.96
C LEU A 62 -39.72 16.32 -6.71
N GLY A 63 -40.90 15.80 -6.37
CA GLY A 63 -41.12 14.97 -5.19
C GLY A 63 -40.30 13.67 -5.17
N ARG A 64 -40.09 13.05 -6.33
CA ARG A 64 -39.23 11.86 -6.47
C ARG A 64 -37.77 12.13 -6.12
N SER A 65 -37.25 13.31 -6.47
CA SER A 65 -35.90 13.73 -6.05
C SER A 65 -35.86 14.17 -4.59
N ILE A 66 -36.90 14.84 -4.09
CA ILE A 66 -36.99 15.22 -2.67
C ILE A 66 -36.96 13.96 -1.79
N ALA A 67 -37.67 12.90 -2.18
CA ALA A 67 -37.64 11.62 -1.47
C ALA A 67 -36.24 10.98 -1.35
N LEU A 68 -35.30 11.33 -2.23
CA LEU A 68 -33.91 10.85 -2.21
C LEU A 68 -32.99 11.73 -1.36
N GLU A 69 -33.34 13.00 -1.15
CA GLU A 69 -32.53 14.01 -0.46
C GLU A 69 -33.02 14.30 0.97
N GLN A 70 -34.31 14.13 1.25
CA GLN A 70 -34.98 14.38 2.54
C GLN A 70 -36.01 13.27 2.85
N PRO A 71 -35.59 11.98 2.89
CA PRO A 71 -36.51 10.85 3.04
C PRO A 71 -37.31 10.87 4.35
N GLU A 72 -36.78 11.45 5.42
CA GLU A 72 -37.41 11.58 6.73
C GLU A 72 -38.55 12.62 6.77
N HIS A 73 -38.49 13.63 5.92
CA HIS A 73 -39.49 14.71 5.82
C HIS A 73 -40.49 14.51 4.67
N TRP A 74 -40.29 13.49 3.83
CA TRP A 74 -41.16 13.24 2.68
C TRP A 74 -42.18 12.14 2.96
N GLY A 75 -43.46 12.51 2.92
CA GLY A 75 -44.58 11.58 3.11
C GLY A 75 -44.93 10.81 1.83
N GLY A 76 -45.03 11.50 0.69
CA GLY A 76 -45.37 10.86 -0.58
C GLY A 76 -46.16 11.75 -1.56
N LEU A 77 -46.53 11.15 -2.69
CA LEU A 77 -47.29 11.75 -3.78
C LEU A 77 -48.63 11.03 -3.96
N ILE A 78 -49.70 11.80 -4.10
CA ILE A 78 -51.06 11.30 -4.34
C ILE A 78 -51.65 12.04 -5.55
N ASP A 79 -52.03 11.31 -6.59
CA ASP A 79 -52.71 11.90 -7.74
C ASP A 79 -54.18 11.50 -7.79
N LEU A 80 -55.07 12.48 -7.67
CA LEU A 80 -56.52 12.28 -7.68
C LEU A 80 -57.09 12.44 -9.10
N GLU A 81 -58.29 11.92 -9.30
CA GLU A 81 -59.04 12.13 -10.54
C GLU A 81 -59.43 13.61 -10.68
N ALA A 82 -59.07 14.22 -11.80
CA ALA A 82 -59.31 15.65 -12.02
C ALA A 82 -60.82 15.96 -12.04
N GLY A 83 -61.25 16.90 -11.19
CA GLY A 83 -62.65 17.35 -11.12
C GLY A 83 -63.61 16.42 -10.37
N VAL A 84 -63.13 15.34 -9.74
CA VAL A 84 -63.93 14.40 -8.95
C VAL A 84 -63.50 14.47 -7.48
N ALA A 85 -64.46 14.58 -6.56
CA ALA A 85 -64.17 14.58 -5.12
C ALA A 85 -63.79 13.16 -4.66
N PRO A 86 -62.64 12.96 -3.97
CA PRO A 86 -62.23 11.65 -3.50
C PRO A 86 -63.06 11.20 -2.29
N ASP A 87 -63.16 9.88 -2.08
CA ASP A 87 -63.58 9.33 -0.78
C ASP A 87 -62.47 9.57 0.25
N LEU A 88 -62.73 10.49 1.18
CA LEU A 88 -61.76 10.90 2.20
C LEU A 88 -61.39 9.76 3.15
N ALA A 89 -62.29 8.82 3.44
CA ALA A 89 -62.00 7.71 4.33
C ALA A 89 -61.03 6.72 3.67
N ALA A 90 -61.31 6.34 2.42
CA ALA A 90 -60.44 5.49 1.61
C ALA A 90 -59.07 6.13 1.35
N LEU A 91 -59.03 7.45 1.15
CA LEU A 91 -57.79 8.20 0.95
C LEU A 91 -56.92 8.22 2.22
N ILE A 92 -57.51 8.48 3.39
CA ILE A 92 -56.79 8.46 4.67
C ILE A 92 -56.27 7.04 4.96
N GLU A 93 -57.07 6.01 4.70
CA GLU A 93 -56.65 4.62 4.84
C GLU A 93 -55.48 4.28 3.91
N ALA A 94 -55.50 4.77 2.66
CA ALA A 94 -54.41 4.58 1.72
C ALA A 94 -53.12 5.27 2.17
N ILE A 95 -53.20 6.48 2.74
CA ILE A 95 -52.06 7.22 3.31
C ILE A 95 -51.52 6.52 4.54
N ALA A 96 -52.40 6.10 5.46
CA ALA A 96 -52.02 5.41 6.69
C ALA A 96 -51.34 4.05 6.42
N ASN A 97 -51.72 3.38 5.33
CA ASN A 97 -51.17 2.10 4.89
C ASN A 97 -50.07 2.22 3.82
N ALA A 98 -49.52 3.42 3.59
CA ALA A 98 -48.51 3.65 2.55
C ALA A 98 -47.06 3.34 3.01
N THR A 99 -46.85 2.30 3.83
CA THR A 99 -45.52 1.99 4.41
C THR A 99 -44.46 1.65 3.35
N ASP A 100 -44.87 1.06 2.23
CA ASP A 100 -43.97 0.61 1.15
C ASP A 100 -44.30 1.18 -0.24
N GLU A 101 -45.32 2.04 -0.36
CA GLU A 101 -45.85 2.54 -1.66
C GLU A 101 -46.40 3.96 -1.48
N ASN A 102 -45.50 4.94 -1.56
CA ASN A 102 -45.79 6.34 -1.27
C ASN A 102 -46.00 7.21 -2.52
N GLN A 103 -46.21 6.59 -3.68
CA GLN A 103 -46.59 7.27 -4.93
C GLN A 103 -47.82 6.56 -5.51
N ILE A 104 -49.00 7.14 -5.27
CA ILE A 104 -50.27 6.50 -5.62
C ILE A 104 -51.12 7.40 -6.51
N ALA A 105 -51.89 6.80 -7.41
CA ALA A 105 -52.93 7.49 -8.13
C ALA A 105 -54.29 6.85 -7.82
N TRP A 106 -55.33 7.68 -7.72
CA TRP A 106 -56.69 7.26 -7.43
C TRP A 106 -57.61 7.61 -8.60
N ARG A 107 -58.25 6.61 -9.20
CA ARG A 107 -59.20 6.77 -10.33
C ARG A 107 -60.39 5.86 -10.13
N GLY A 108 -61.62 6.37 -10.27
CA GLY A 108 -62.84 5.56 -10.21
C GLY A 108 -62.98 4.69 -8.96
N GLY A 109 -62.48 5.15 -7.80
CA GLY A 109 -62.52 4.39 -6.54
C GLY A 109 -61.44 3.31 -6.40
N GLN A 110 -60.48 3.24 -7.31
CA GLN A 110 -59.39 2.26 -7.32
C GLN A 110 -58.02 2.93 -7.11
N ARG A 111 -57.12 2.21 -6.42
CA ARG A 111 -55.73 2.60 -6.19
C ARG A 111 -54.84 2.03 -7.29
N TYR A 112 -54.03 2.90 -7.89
CA TYR A 112 -53.03 2.55 -8.89
C TYR A 112 -51.64 2.91 -8.39
N VAL A 113 -50.67 2.06 -8.71
CA VAL A 113 -49.24 2.24 -8.42
C VAL A 113 -48.44 1.95 -9.68
N ALA A 114 -47.42 2.76 -9.93
CA ALA A 114 -46.59 2.60 -11.11
C ALA A 114 -45.59 1.44 -10.93
N ARG A 115 -45.26 0.77 -12.03
CA ARG A 115 -44.24 -0.28 -12.12
C ARG A 115 -43.46 -0.12 -13.40
N LEU A 116 -42.17 -0.46 -13.35
CA LEU A 116 -41.31 -0.44 -14.52
C LEU A 116 -41.29 -1.83 -15.17
N ALA A 117 -41.66 -1.90 -16.45
CA ALA A 117 -41.67 -3.14 -17.21
C ALA A 117 -40.67 -3.07 -18.37
N ARG A 118 -39.98 -4.19 -18.66
CA ARG A 118 -39.15 -4.29 -19.87
C ARG A 118 -40.07 -4.40 -21.10
N VAL A 119 -39.69 -3.73 -22.19
CA VAL A 119 -40.35 -3.89 -23.49
C VAL A 119 -40.10 -5.32 -23.98
N GLU A 120 -41.16 -6.07 -24.28
CA GLU A 120 -41.04 -7.43 -24.81
C GLU A 120 -40.44 -7.41 -26.23
N ALA A 121 -39.32 -8.13 -26.40
CA ALA A 121 -38.60 -8.43 -27.66
C ALA A 121 -38.76 -7.40 -28.80
N ALA A 122 -37.85 -6.43 -28.86
CA ALA A 122 -37.66 -5.62 -30.06
C ALA A 122 -37.25 -6.51 -31.27
N PRO A 123 -37.66 -6.17 -32.50
CA PRO A 123 -37.22 -6.90 -33.69
C PRO A 123 -35.69 -6.94 -33.78
N THR A 124 -35.13 -8.04 -34.28
CA THR A 124 -33.67 -8.30 -34.34
C THR A 124 -32.87 -7.25 -35.10
N GLN A 125 -33.52 -6.40 -35.90
CA GLN A 125 -32.96 -5.20 -36.52
C GLN A 125 -34.02 -4.09 -36.56
N PRO A 126 -33.65 -2.81 -36.34
CA PRO A 126 -34.58 -1.70 -36.42
C PRO A 126 -34.97 -1.44 -37.89
N GLN A 127 -36.25 -1.18 -38.17
CA GLN A 127 -36.68 -0.78 -39.50
C GLN A 127 -36.22 0.66 -39.82
N PRO A 128 -36.07 1.03 -41.10
CA PRO A 128 -35.77 2.40 -41.49
C PRO A 128 -36.86 3.36 -41.00
N ILE A 129 -36.47 4.46 -40.37
CA ILE A 129 -37.41 5.51 -39.95
C ILE A 129 -37.97 6.17 -41.22
N PRO A 130 -39.29 6.40 -41.32
CA PRO A 130 -39.90 6.98 -42.51
C PRO A 130 -39.58 8.49 -42.61
N LEU A 131 -38.36 8.82 -43.02
CA LEU A 131 -37.93 10.18 -43.29
C LEU A 131 -38.18 10.52 -44.76
N HIS A 132 -39.00 11.54 -45.00
CA HIS A 132 -39.15 12.13 -46.33
C HIS A 132 -37.95 13.01 -46.66
N ALA A 133 -37.25 12.71 -47.76
CA ALA A 133 -36.16 13.55 -48.27
C ALA A 133 -36.62 14.99 -48.61
N ALA A 134 -37.92 15.18 -48.88
CA ALA A 134 -38.53 16.48 -49.16
C ALA A 134 -39.03 17.24 -47.91
N GLY A 135 -39.02 16.63 -46.73
CA GLY A 135 -39.48 17.25 -45.47
C GLY A 135 -38.39 18.06 -44.76
N THR A 136 -38.81 18.97 -43.87
CA THR A 136 -37.92 19.74 -42.99
C THR A 136 -38.00 19.20 -41.56
N TYR A 137 -36.86 19.00 -40.88
CA TYR A 137 -36.82 18.50 -39.51
C TYR A 137 -36.18 19.52 -38.56
N LEU A 138 -36.89 19.87 -37.49
CA LEU A 138 -36.46 20.87 -36.50
C LEU A 138 -35.88 20.18 -35.26
N ILE A 139 -34.66 20.55 -34.87
CA ILE A 139 -34.00 20.07 -33.64
C ILE A 139 -33.70 21.25 -32.74
N THR A 140 -34.35 21.32 -31.59
CA THR A 140 -34.05 22.34 -30.56
C THR A 140 -32.95 21.88 -29.62
N GLY A 141 -32.09 22.80 -29.20
CA GLY A 141 -30.79 22.41 -28.64
C GLY A 141 -29.85 21.84 -29.71
N GLY A 142 -30.11 22.14 -30.99
CA GLY A 142 -29.47 21.50 -32.15
C GLY A 142 -27.97 21.77 -32.30
N LEU A 143 -27.46 22.83 -31.67
CA LEU A 143 -26.03 23.14 -31.60
C LEU A 143 -25.34 22.56 -30.34
N GLY A 144 -26.10 21.91 -29.45
CA GLY A 144 -25.55 21.15 -28.34
C GLY A 144 -24.94 19.83 -28.84
N SER A 145 -24.03 19.26 -28.06
CA SER A 145 -23.33 18.01 -28.44
C SER A 145 -24.29 16.86 -28.75
N LEU A 146 -25.39 16.73 -27.99
CA LEU A 146 -26.44 15.76 -28.23
C LEU A 146 -27.24 16.08 -29.50
N GLY A 147 -27.62 17.35 -29.68
CA GLY A 147 -28.37 17.81 -30.84
C GLY A 147 -27.64 17.58 -32.16
N LEU A 148 -26.33 17.82 -32.21
CA LEU A 148 -25.50 17.59 -33.38
C LEU A 148 -25.36 16.10 -33.73
N ARG A 149 -25.30 15.22 -32.73
CA ARG A 149 -25.26 13.76 -32.97
C ARG A 149 -26.59 13.23 -33.51
N VAL A 150 -27.70 13.69 -32.94
CA VAL A 150 -29.03 13.35 -33.47
C VAL A 150 -29.20 13.90 -34.89
N ALA A 151 -28.74 15.13 -35.16
CA ALA A 151 -28.73 15.70 -36.50
C ALA A 151 -27.98 14.82 -37.51
N ARG A 152 -26.75 14.41 -37.18
CA ARG A 152 -25.93 13.53 -38.04
C ARG A 152 -26.61 12.20 -38.29
N TRP A 153 -27.09 11.55 -37.23
CA TRP A 153 -27.83 10.30 -37.34
C TRP A 153 -29.08 10.44 -38.21
N MET A 154 -29.87 11.52 -38.07
CA MET A 154 -31.03 11.74 -38.94
C MET A 154 -30.63 11.89 -40.41
N VAL A 155 -29.49 12.52 -40.73
CA VAL A 155 -28.99 12.60 -42.11
C VAL A 155 -28.59 11.23 -42.65
N GLU A 156 -27.94 10.41 -41.84
CA GLU A 156 -27.61 9.01 -42.18
C GLU A 156 -28.88 8.18 -42.42
N GLN A 157 -29.96 8.43 -41.67
CA GLN A 157 -31.27 7.80 -41.88
C GLN A 157 -32.06 8.37 -43.08
N GLY A 158 -31.54 9.39 -43.77
CA GLY A 158 -32.16 9.93 -44.99
C GLY A 158 -32.76 11.33 -44.87
N ALA A 159 -32.64 12.02 -43.72
CA ALA A 159 -32.97 13.44 -43.65
C ALA A 159 -32.04 14.25 -44.56
N ARG A 160 -32.60 15.21 -45.30
CA ARG A 160 -31.84 16.09 -46.20
C ARG A 160 -32.01 17.57 -45.90
N ARG A 161 -32.95 17.96 -45.03
CA ARG A 161 -33.13 19.35 -44.58
C ARG A 161 -33.32 19.41 -43.08
N LEU A 162 -32.38 20.05 -42.40
CA LEU A 162 -32.39 20.20 -40.94
C LEU A 162 -32.45 21.68 -40.55
N VAL A 163 -33.23 21.97 -39.52
CA VAL A 163 -33.22 23.26 -38.83
C VAL A 163 -32.67 23.02 -37.43
N LEU A 164 -31.48 23.55 -37.14
CA LEU A 164 -30.84 23.43 -35.84
C LEU A 164 -31.06 24.73 -35.06
N LEU A 165 -31.88 24.65 -34.02
CA LEU A 165 -32.24 25.80 -33.20
C LEU A 165 -31.39 25.87 -31.93
N GLY A 166 -30.79 27.03 -31.68
CA GLY A 166 -30.00 27.31 -30.48
C GLY A 166 -29.94 28.79 -30.13
N ARG A 167 -29.44 29.10 -28.92
CA ARG A 167 -29.29 30.49 -28.44
C ARG A 167 -27.97 31.13 -28.92
N SER A 168 -26.95 30.31 -29.12
CA SER A 168 -25.61 30.76 -29.50
C SER A 168 -25.61 31.33 -30.92
N ALA A 169 -25.15 32.57 -31.06
CA ALA A 169 -24.83 33.12 -32.38
C ALA A 169 -23.57 32.43 -32.91
N LEU A 170 -23.63 31.90 -34.13
CA LEU A 170 -22.43 31.50 -34.85
C LEU A 170 -21.85 32.70 -35.61
N PRO A 171 -20.52 32.74 -35.83
CA PRO A 171 -19.89 33.70 -36.73
C PRO A 171 -20.53 33.67 -38.13
N ASP A 172 -20.37 34.74 -38.90
CA ASP A 172 -20.89 34.80 -40.27
C ASP A 172 -20.33 33.63 -41.09
N ARG A 173 -21.19 32.99 -41.89
CA ARG A 173 -20.86 31.77 -42.62
C ARG A 173 -19.69 31.95 -43.58
N ALA A 174 -19.51 33.17 -44.11
CA ALA A 174 -18.37 33.51 -44.97
C ALA A 174 -17.01 33.46 -44.23
N SER A 175 -17.00 33.51 -42.90
CA SER A 175 -15.79 33.51 -42.06
C SER A 175 -15.42 32.15 -41.47
N TRP A 176 -16.23 31.10 -41.70
CA TRP A 176 -16.07 29.81 -41.03
C TRP A 176 -14.73 29.13 -41.32
N ASP A 177 -14.24 29.23 -42.56
CA ASP A 177 -12.97 28.62 -42.99
C ASP A 177 -11.72 29.39 -42.51
N GLU A 178 -11.89 30.61 -41.98
CA GLU A 178 -10.81 31.49 -41.54
C GLU A 178 -10.68 31.55 -40.00
N LEU A 179 -11.53 30.84 -39.26
CA LEU A 179 -11.53 30.85 -37.80
C LEU A 179 -10.36 30.04 -37.21
N PRO A 180 -9.72 30.53 -36.13
CA PRO A 180 -8.71 29.76 -35.39
C PRO A 180 -9.24 28.42 -34.87
N HIS A 181 -8.38 27.39 -34.84
CA HIS A 181 -8.75 26.05 -34.35
C HIS A 181 -9.22 26.02 -32.88
N ASP A 182 -8.82 27.01 -32.07
CA ASP A 182 -9.20 27.17 -30.66
C ASP A 182 -10.45 28.04 -30.44
N HIS A 183 -11.10 28.52 -31.50
CA HIS A 183 -12.31 29.33 -31.37
C HIS A 183 -13.48 28.49 -30.78
N PRO A 184 -14.28 29.03 -29.83
CA PRO A 184 -15.32 28.26 -29.12
C PRO A 184 -16.38 27.61 -30.02
N ALA A 185 -16.58 28.14 -31.23
CA ALA A 185 -17.54 27.64 -32.21
C ALA A 185 -16.94 26.61 -33.20
N SER A 186 -15.63 26.35 -33.18
CA SER A 186 -14.95 25.52 -34.18
C SER A 186 -15.47 24.08 -34.22
N ASP A 187 -15.72 23.47 -33.06
CA ASP A 187 -16.32 22.11 -32.98
C ASP A 187 -17.73 22.08 -33.59
N GLN A 188 -18.53 23.12 -33.35
CA GLN A 188 -19.90 23.22 -33.88
C GLN A 188 -19.88 23.43 -35.40
N ILE A 189 -19.00 24.29 -35.89
CA ILE A 189 -18.83 24.57 -37.32
C ILE A 189 -18.33 23.32 -38.07
N ALA A 190 -17.36 22.59 -37.52
CA ALA A 190 -16.87 21.34 -38.10
C ALA A 190 -18.00 20.30 -38.24
N ALA A 191 -18.85 20.17 -37.22
CA ALA A 191 -20.02 19.28 -37.28
C ALA A 191 -21.03 19.74 -38.35
N LEU A 192 -21.28 21.04 -38.49
CA LEU A 192 -22.16 21.57 -39.55
C LEU A 192 -21.61 21.26 -40.95
N HIS A 193 -20.32 21.45 -41.19
CA HIS A 193 -19.68 21.06 -42.45
C HIS A 193 -19.75 19.55 -42.70
N GLU A 194 -19.70 18.71 -41.67
CA GLU A 194 -19.92 17.27 -41.81
C GLU A 194 -21.33 16.95 -42.28
N LEU A 195 -22.37 17.54 -41.68
CA LEU A 195 -23.76 17.35 -42.09
C LEU A 195 -23.98 17.73 -43.56
N GLU A 196 -23.35 18.81 -44.01
CA GLU A 196 -23.43 19.29 -45.39
C GLU A 196 -22.68 18.37 -46.36
N ARG A 197 -21.51 17.83 -45.97
CA ARG A 197 -20.80 16.80 -46.74
C ARG A 197 -21.61 15.51 -46.88
N LEU A 198 -22.42 15.17 -45.88
CA LEU A 198 -23.36 14.05 -45.92
C LEU A 198 -24.62 14.33 -46.77
N GLY A 199 -24.71 15.52 -47.38
CA GLY A 199 -25.73 15.89 -48.35
C GLY A 199 -26.97 16.54 -47.73
N ALA A 200 -26.91 17.04 -46.49
CA ALA A 200 -27.99 17.79 -45.88
C ALA A 200 -27.85 19.30 -46.10
N THR A 201 -28.96 19.99 -46.31
CA THR A 201 -29.05 21.45 -46.16
C THR A 201 -29.37 21.77 -44.72
N VAL A 202 -28.48 22.48 -44.04
CA VAL A 202 -28.64 22.83 -42.62
C VAL A 202 -28.91 24.32 -42.47
N VAL A 203 -30.03 24.66 -41.82
CA VAL A 203 -30.38 26.02 -41.42
C VAL A 203 -30.14 26.14 -39.92
N VAL A 204 -29.19 26.99 -39.52
CA VAL A 204 -29.00 27.31 -38.10
C VAL A 204 -29.89 28.50 -37.76
N ALA A 205 -30.85 28.29 -36.86
CA ALA A 205 -31.78 29.31 -36.42
C ALA A 205 -31.41 29.77 -35.00
N GLN A 206 -31.17 31.07 -34.84
CA GLN A 206 -30.92 31.66 -33.53
C GLN A 206 -32.24 32.11 -32.91
N ALA A 207 -32.70 31.39 -31.89
CA ALA A 207 -33.87 31.75 -31.10
C ALA A 207 -33.82 31.08 -29.73
N ASP A 208 -34.39 31.72 -28.71
CA ASP A 208 -34.70 31.05 -27.46
C ASP A 208 -36.00 30.24 -27.63
N ALA A 209 -35.92 28.92 -27.44
CA ALA A 209 -37.06 28.02 -27.57
C ALA A 209 -38.21 28.37 -26.61
N ALA A 210 -37.91 29.02 -25.48
CA ALA A 210 -38.89 29.48 -24.50
C ALA A 210 -39.40 30.91 -24.75
N ASP A 211 -38.93 31.60 -25.79
CA ASP A 211 -39.41 32.95 -26.13
C ASP A 211 -40.52 32.88 -27.19
N GLN A 212 -41.73 33.24 -26.79
CA GLN A 212 -42.91 33.16 -27.64
C GLN A 212 -42.79 34.01 -28.91
N SER A 213 -42.29 35.23 -28.81
CA SER A 213 -42.20 36.15 -29.96
C SER A 213 -41.15 35.69 -30.96
N GLN A 214 -39.99 35.23 -30.49
CA GLN A 214 -38.94 34.70 -31.35
C GLN A 214 -39.39 33.41 -32.04
N MET A 215 -40.04 32.49 -31.32
CA MET A 215 -40.52 31.22 -31.87
C MET A 215 -41.65 31.41 -32.87
N GLN A 216 -42.58 32.35 -32.64
CA GLN A 216 -43.63 32.70 -33.60
C GLN A 216 -43.04 33.27 -34.89
N ALA A 217 -42.08 34.19 -34.78
CA ALA A 217 -41.39 34.77 -35.93
C ALA A 217 -40.62 33.69 -36.73
N LEU A 218 -39.90 32.81 -36.03
CA LEU A 218 -39.16 31.71 -36.66
C LEU A 218 -40.09 30.74 -37.39
N PHE A 219 -41.19 30.28 -36.76
CA PHE A 219 -42.12 29.36 -37.43
C PHE A 219 -42.79 29.99 -38.66
N ALA A 220 -43.14 31.28 -38.59
CA ALA A 220 -43.68 32.00 -39.74
C ALA A 220 -42.65 32.11 -40.89
N GLU A 221 -41.37 32.33 -40.56
CA GLU A 221 -40.29 32.35 -41.54
C GLU A 221 -40.03 30.98 -42.15
N LEU A 222 -39.90 29.93 -41.35
CA LEU A 222 -39.63 28.57 -41.81
C LEU A 222 -40.74 28.05 -42.72
N GLN A 223 -42.01 28.32 -42.40
CA GLN A 223 -43.15 27.91 -43.24
C GLN A 223 -43.21 28.68 -44.57
N ARG A 224 -42.59 29.87 -44.66
CA ARG A 224 -42.52 30.66 -45.88
C ARG A 224 -41.33 30.25 -46.77
N THR A 225 -40.21 29.87 -46.16
CA THR A 225 -38.92 29.68 -46.86
C THR A 225 -38.57 28.22 -47.12
N LEU A 226 -39.09 27.29 -46.33
CA LEU A 226 -38.76 25.87 -46.41
C LEU A 226 -40.02 25.02 -46.68
N PRO A 227 -39.84 23.81 -47.21
CA PRO A 227 -40.90 22.80 -47.25
C PRO A 227 -41.44 22.49 -45.85
N ALA A 228 -42.66 21.94 -45.79
CA ALA A 228 -43.36 21.66 -44.54
C ALA A 228 -42.49 20.94 -43.51
N ILE A 229 -42.58 21.39 -42.25
CA ILE A 229 -41.94 20.72 -41.11
C ILE A 229 -42.64 19.39 -40.90
N ARG A 230 -41.86 18.30 -40.96
CA ARG A 230 -42.32 16.92 -40.86
C ARG A 230 -41.90 16.24 -39.56
N GLY A 231 -40.93 16.76 -38.83
CA GLY A 231 -40.57 16.21 -37.54
C GLY A 231 -39.92 17.22 -36.62
N ILE A 232 -40.14 17.05 -35.32
CA ILE A 232 -39.54 17.87 -34.27
C ILE A 232 -38.85 16.97 -33.26
N VAL A 233 -37.59 17.30 -32.94
CA VAL A 233 -36.84 16.73 -31.82
C VAL A 233 -36.55 17.84 -30.81
N HIS A 234 -37.09 17.69 -29.60
CA HIS A 234 -36.87 18.61 -28.50
C HIS A 234 -35.78 18.09 -27.56
N ALA A 235 -34.54 18.54 -27.79
CA ALA A 235 -33.36 18.20 -26.98
C ALA A 235 -32.80 19.40 -26.20
N ALA A 236 -33.53 20.51 -26.15
CA ALA A 236 -33.16 21.67 -25.36
C ALA A 236 -33.29 21.37 -23.86
N GLY A 237 -32.28 21.75 -23.08
CA GLY A 237 -32.29 21.58 -21.63
C GLY A 237 -30.97 22.01 -21.01
N VAL A 238 -31.01 22.25 -19.70
CA VAL A 238 -29.83 22.48 -18.86
C VAL A 238 -29.98 21.58 -17.66
N ALA A 239 -28.95 20.77 -17.37
CA ALA A 239 -28.87 20.03 -16.12
C ALA A 239 -27.83 20.74 -15.25
N GLN A 240 -28.25 21.22 -14.09
CA GLN A 240 -27.40 21.88 -13.12
C GLN A 240 -27.59 21.17 -11.78
N PRO A 241 -26.63 20.35 -11.32
CA PRO A 241 -26.71 19.75 -9.99
C PRO A 241 -26.77 20.86 -8.94
N THR A 242 -27.84 20.87 -8.16
CA THR A 242 -28.11 21.84 -7.09
C THR A 242 -28.80 21.08 -5.94
N PRO A 243 -28.14 20.91 -4.79
CA PRO A 243 -28.75 20.30 -3.61
C PRO A 243 -30.05 21.00 -3.24
N LEU A 244 -31.03 20.25 -2.74
CA LEU A 244 -32.34 20.81 -2.39
C LEU A 244 -32.24 21.97 -1.39
N ALA A 245 -31.29 21.91 -0.45
CA ALA A 245 -31.05 22.97 0.53
C ALA A 245 -30.60 24.30 -0.08
N GLU A 246 -30.00 24.26 -1.27
CA GLU A 246 -29.43 25.42 -1.98
C GLU A 246 -30.28 25.85 -3.19
N LEU A 247 -31.34 25.09 -3.51
CA LEU A 247 -32.17 25.32 -4.67
C LEU A 247 -33.04 26.57 -4.51
N ASP A 248 -32.63 27.66 -5.15
CA ASP A 248 -33.37 28.92 -5.17
C ASP A 248 -34.41 28.99 -6.33
N PRO A 249 -35.39 29.91 -6.26
CA PRO A 249 -36.41 30.05 -7.30
C PRO A 249 -35.86 30.43 -8.69
N ALA A 250 -34.72 31.12 -8.76
CA ALA A 250 -34.12 31.56 -10.02
C ALA A 250 -33.50 30.38 -10.78
N THR A 251 -32.78 29.52 -10.05
CA THR A 251 -32.14 28.30 -10.54
C THR A 251 -33.19 27.27 -10.94
N LEU A 252 -34.24 27.10 -10.12
CA LEU A 252 -35.42 26.30 -10.46
C LEU A 252 -36.00 26.78 -11.81
N ALA A 253 -36.37 28.06 -11.93
CA ALA A 253 -36.95 28.61 -13.14
C ALA A 253 -36.04 28.47 -14.37
N ALA A 254 -34.73 28.67 -14.22
CA ALA A 254 -33.77 28.56 -15.31
C ALA A 254 -33.70 27.15 -15.92
N VAL A 255 -33.84 26.11 -15.10
CA VAL A 255 -33.83 24.70 -15.55
C VAL A 255 -35.17 24.26 -16.12
N LEU A 256 -36.29 24.70 -15.55
CA LEU A 256 -37.63 24.39 -16.06
C LEU A 256 -37.89 25.05 -17.42
N ARG A 257 -37.52 26.34 -17.58
CA ARG A 257 -37.87 27.16 -18.74
C ARG A 257 -37.64 26.49 -20.11
N PRO A 258 -36.45 25.97 -20.47
CA PRO A 258 -36.23 25.40 -21.80
C PRO A 258 -37.04 24.12 -22.08
N LYS A 259 -37.32 23.29 -21.05
CA LYS A 259 -38.05 22.02 -21.18
C LYS A 259 -39.57 22.17 -20.97
N VAL A 260 -40.01 23.19 -20.23
CA VAL A 260 -41.43 23.42 -19.95
C VAL A 260 -42.00 24.42 -20.94
N GLU A 261 -41.59 25.69 -20.85
CA GLU A 261 -42.09 26.75 -21.73
C GLU A 261 -41.73 26.45 -23.19
N GLY A 262 -40.49 25.98 -23.44
CA GLY A 262 -40.04 25.66 -24.79
C GLY A 262 -40.82 24.52 -25.45
N ALA A 263 -41.06 23.42 -24.73
CA ALA A 263 -41.84 22.31 -25.25
C ALA A 263 -43.31 22.67 -25.44
N TRP A 264 -43.87 23.49 -24.54
CA TRP A 264 -45.24 24.00 -24.67
C TRP A 264 -45.42 24.89 -25.91
N LEU A 265 -44.51 25.82 -26.15
CA LEU A 265 -44.53 26.66 -27.34
C LEU A 265 -44.38 25.83 -28.62
N LEU A 266 -43.48 24.84 -28.63
CA LEU A 266 -43.36 23.90 -29.74
C LEU A 266 -44.64 23.10 -29.95
N HIS A 267 -45.34 22.71 -28.88
CA HIS A 267 -46.63 22.05 -28.99
C HIS A 267 -47.62 22.95 -29.71
N GLU A 268 -47.88 24.16 -29.18
CA GLU A 268 -48.85 25.12 -29.72
C GLU A 268 -48.57 25.48 -31.19
N LEU A 269 -47.32 25.81 -31.52
CA LEU A 269 -46.93 26.22 -32.88
C LEU A 269 -46.97 25.07 -33.90
N SER A 270 -46.94 23.81 -33.44
CA SER A 270 -46.92 22.65 -34.31
C SER A 270 -48.25 21.89 -34.40
N ARG A 271 -49.31 22.31 -33.69
CA ARG A 271 -50.59 21.57 -33.63
C ARG A 271 -51.22 21.32 -35.00
N GLN A 272 -51.07 22.29 -35.91
CA GLN A 272 -51.64 22.22 -37.26
C GLN A 272 -50.64 21.75 -38.31
N LEU A 273 -49.40 21.41 -37.92
CA LEU A 273 -48.37 20.95 -38.84
C LEU A 273 -48.50 19.44 -39.09
N PRO A 274 -48.22 18.98 -40.33
CA PRO A 274 -48.34 17.58 -40.68
C PRO A 274 -47.09 16.80 -40.23
N LEU A 275 -46.86 16.74 -38.92
CA LEU A 275 -45.73 16.05 -38.33
C LEU A 275 -45.89 14.52 -38.46
N ASP A 276 -44.79 13.85 -38.78
CA ASP A 276 -44.62 12.40 -38.70
C ASP A 276 -44.21 11.98 -37.28
N PHE A 277 -43.43 12.81 -36.58
CA PHE A 277 -43.05 12.59 -35.18
C PHE A 277 -42.79 13.89 -34.41
N PHE A 278 -42.97 13.81 -33.09
CA PHE A 278 -42.60 14.85 -32.12
C PHE A 278 -41.90 14.15 -30.94
N VAL A 279 -40.58 14.24 -30.85
CA VAL A 279 -39.79 13.49 -29.85
C VAL A 279 -39.28 14.43 -28.77
N CYS A 280 -39.63 14.17 -27.52
CA CYS A 280 -39.09 14.85 -26.34
C CYS A 280 -37.95 14.03 -25.74
N PHE A 281 -36.77 14.64 -25.61
CA PHE A 281 -35.66 14.04 -24.88
C PHE A 281 -35.82 14.34 -23.40
N SER A 282 -36.44 13.40 -22.69
CA SER A 282 -36.63 13.39 -21.25
C SER A 282 -35.47 12.68 -20.54
N SER A 283 -35.56 12.51 -19.22
CA SER A 283 -34.51 11.87 -18.42
C SER A 283 -35.10 10.86 -17.44
N ILE A 284 -34.32 9.82 -17.09
CA ILE A 284 -34.63 8.90 -16.01
C ILE A 284 -34.87 9.60 -14.65
N ALA A 285 -34.32 10.81 -14.47
CA ALA A 285 -34.57 11.63 -13.29
C ALA A 285 -36.06 11.98 -13.11
N ALA A 286 -36.85 12.08 -14.19
CA ALA A 286 -38.31 12.25 -14.06
C ALA A 286 -39.00 11.00 -13.52
N VAL A 287 -38.51 9.81 -13.90
CA VAL A 287 -39.15 8.53 -13.60
C VAL A 287 -38.98 8.14 -12.15
N TRP A 288 -37.76 8.25 -11.63
CA TRP A 288 -37.42 7.80 -10.29
C TRP A 288 -36.57 8.85 -9.53
N GLY A 289 -36.51 10.10 -9.96
CA GLY A 289 -35.73 11.10 -9.23
C GLY A 289 -34.21 10.92 -9.37
N SER A 290 -33.48 11.95 -8.98
CA SER A 290 -32.04 11.93 -8.82
C SER A 290 -31.63 13.02 -7.82
N ARG A 291 -30.66 12.72 -6.96
CA ARG A 291 -30.13 13.67 -5.97
C ARG A 291 -29.56 14.91 -6.67
N GLU A 292 -29.75 16.08 -6.08
CA GLU A 292 -29.31 17.38 -6.57
C GLU A 292 -29.97 17.78 -7.90
N LEU A 293 -30.95 17.03 -8.39
CA LEU A 293 -31.56 17.23 -9.71
C LEU A 293 -33.08 17.39 -9.61
N ALA A 294 -33.61 17.84 -8.47
CA ALA A 294 -35.06 17.95 -8.23
C ALA A 294 -35.78 18.84 -9.27
N HIS A 295 -35.27 20.05 -9.52
CA HIS A 295 -35.71 20.92 -10.62
C HIS A 295 -35.61 20.30 -12.03
N TYR A 296 -34.55 19.54 -12.31
CA TYR A 296 -34.37 18.85 -13.60
C TYR A 296 -35.36 17.69 -13.75
N ALA A 297 -35.62 16.92 -12.69
CA ALA A 297 -36.65 15.88 -12.64
C ALA A 297 -38.04 16.49 -12.89
N ALA A 298 -38.36 17.62 -12.26
CA ALA A 298 -39.60 18.36 -12.48
C ALA A 298 -39.78 18.80 -13.94
N ALA A 299 -38.73 19.35 -14.55
CA ALA A 299 -38.74 19.80 -15.93
C ALA A 299 -38.95 18.64 -16.93
N ASN A 300 -38.35 17.48 -16.69
CA ASN A 300 -38.50 16.30 -17.54
C ASN A 300 -39.87 15.61 -17.33
N GLN A 301 -40.43 15.62 -16.12
CA GLN A 301 -41.76 15.09 -15.86
C GLN A 301 -42.86 15.87 -16.61
N PHE A 302 -42.65 17.16 -16.85
CA PHE A 302 -43.52 17.95 -17.73
C PHE A 302 -43.49 17.44 -19.18
N LEU A 303 -42.29 17.13 -19.71
CA LEU A 303 -42.13 16.60 -21.07
C LEU A 303 -42.89 15.28 -21.24
N ASP A 304 -42.79 14.40 -20.24
CA ASP A 304 -43.50 13.13 -20.22
C ASP A 304 -45.01 13.37 -20.26
N ALA A 305 -45.54 14.24 -19.40
CA ALA A 305 -46.96 14.59 -19.37
C ALA A 305 -47.46 15.26 -20.67
N LEU A 306 -46.66 16.14 -21.27
CA LEU A 306 -46.99 16.81 -22.54
C LEU A 306 -47.16 15.80 -23.68
N VAL A 307 -46.33 14.76 -23.72
CA VAL A 307 -46.43 13.71 -24.73
C VAL A 307 -47.75 12.94 -24.58
N HIS A 308 -48.14 12.59 -23.36
CA HIS A 308 -49.43 11.96 -23.11
C HIS A 308 -50.61 12.85 -23.52
N LEU A 309 -50.56 14.16 -23.19
CA LEU A 309 -51.57 15.13 -23.63
C LEU A 309 -51.68 15.18 -25.16
N ARG A 310 -50.55 15.28 -25.87
CA ARG A 310 -50.52 15.33 -27.35
C ARG A 310 -51.12 14.06 -27.97
N ARG A 311 -50.78 12.88 -27.46
CA ARG A 311 -51.35 11.62 -27.96
C ARG A 311 -52.84 11.52 -27.69
N GLY A 312 -53.31 12.00 -26.54
CA GLY A 312 -54.74 12.12 -26.25
C GLY A 312 -55.51 13.02 -27.24
N GLN A 313 -54.83 14.00 -27.85
CA GLN A 313 -55.37 14.84 -28.92
C GLN A 313 -55.22 14.21 -30.33
N GLY A 314 -54.72 12.98 -30.44
CA GLY A 314 -54.45 12.31 -31.72
C GLY A 314 -53.22 12.84 -32.47
N LEU A 315 -52.35 13.62 -31.82
CA LEU A 315 -51.12 14.16 -32.41
C LEU A 315 -49.94 13.21 -32.15
N PRO A 316 -48.97 13.09 -33.07
CA PRO A 316 -47.77 12.29 -32.85
C PRO A 316 -46.94 12.91 -31.72
N ALA A 317 -46.50 12.06 -30.78
CA ALA A 317 -45.60 12.42 -29.71
C ALA A 317 -44.94 11.17 -29.07
N LEU A 318 -43.68 11.29 -28.68
CA LEU A 318 -42.89 10.26 -27.98
C LEU A 318 -41.98 10.94 -26.95
N SER A 319 -41.98 10.46 -25.71
CA SER A 319 -40.99 10.83 -24.70
C SER A 319 -39.99 9.71 -24.51
N ILE A 320 -38.71 10.04 -24.47
CA ILE A 320 -37.64 9.07 -24.17
C ILE A 320 -36.89 9.56 -22.92
N ASN A 321 -37.01 8.81 -21.82
CA ASN A 321 -36.29 9.04 -20.58
C ASN A 321 -34.90 8.41 -20.68
N TRP A 322 -33.92 9.25 -21.00
CA TRP A 322 -32.53 8.81 -21.17
C TRP A 322 -31.80 8.66 -19.84
N GLY A 323 -31.06 7.55 -19.71
CA GLY A 323 -29.95 7.40 -18.80
C GLY A 323 -28.74 8.28 -19.20
N PRO A 324 -27.64 8.25 -18.42
CA PRO A 324 -26.44 9.01 -18.75
C PRO A 324 -25.84 8.57 -20.10
N TRP A 325 -25.32 9.51 -20.90
CA TRP A 325 -24.57 9.22 -22.14
C TRP A 325 -23.06 9.33 -21.88
N ALA A 326 -22.26 8.43 -22.45
CA ALA A 326 -20.83 8.29 -22.16
C ALA A 326 -19.94 9.42 -22.69
N GLU A 327 -20.33 10.10 -23.77
CA GLU A 327 -19.52 11.11 -24.48
C GLU A 327 -20.10 12.52 -24.36
N ARG A 328 -19.23 13.55 -24.48
CA ARG A 328 -19.48 15.00 -24.30
C ARG A 328 -20.98 15.36 -24.37
N GLY A 329 -21.55 15.68 -23.22
CA GLY A 329 -22.95 16.07 -22.98
C GLY A 329 -23.09 16.64 -21.57
N MET A 330 -24.31 16.99 -21.13
CA MET A 330 -24.56 17.65 -19.83
C MET A 330 -24.07 16.86 -18.60
N ALA A 331 -23.62 15.61 -18.76
CA ALA A 331 -23.14 14.73 -17.69
C ALA A 331 -21.67 14.27 -17.83
N ALA A 332 -20.95 14.65 -18.88
CA ALA A 332 -19.71 13.97 -19.28
C ALA A 332 -18.44 14.59 -18.66
N THR A 333 -18.22 14.38 -17.37
CA THR A 333 -16.86 14.39 -16.79
C THR A 333 -16.42 12.97 -16.48
N ALA A 334 -15.11 12.74 -16.55
CA ALA A 334 -14.46 11.46 -16.20
C ALA A 334 -14.92 10.91 -14.86
N GLU A 335 -15.00 11.83 -13.90
CA GLU A 335 -15.28 11.60 -12.49
C GLU A 335 -16.77 11.32 -12.27
N ARG A 336 -17.66 12.08 -12.93
CA ARG A 336 -19.11 11.86 -12.87
C ARG A 336 -19.52 10.54 -13.53
N ASN A 337 -18.88 10.14 -14.64
CA ASN A 337 -19.11 8.84 -15.27
C ASN A 337 -18.64 7.67 -14.36
N ARG A 338 -17.54 7.85 -13.63
CA ARG A 338 -17.08 6.85 -12.63
C ARG A 338 -18.05 6.76 -11.46
N ALA A 339 -18.52 7.89 -10.94
CA ALA A 339 -19.51 7.93 -9.86
C ALA A 339 -20.83 7.27 -10.25
N LEU A 340 -21.33 7.49 -11.48
CA LEU A 340 -22.57 6.87 -11.97
C LEU A 340 -22.48 5.34 -12.07
N LYS A 341 -21.33 4.82 -12.51
CA LYS A 341 -21.09 3.36 -12.57
C LYS A 341 -21.09 2.71 -11.19
N LEU A 342 -20.53 3.40 -10.19
CA LEU A 342 -20.54 2.92 -8.80
C LEU A 342 -21.97 2.81 -8.24
N THR A 343 -22.91 3.63 -8.76
CA THR A 343 -24.33 3.52 -8.44
C THR A 343 -25.08 2.48 -9.29
N GLY A 344 -24.40 1.65 -10.09
CA GLY A 344 -25.03 0.68 -10.99
C GLY A 344 -25.65 1.28 -12.26
N LEU A 345 -25.44 2.57 -12.57
CA LEU A 345 -25.88 3.21 -13.82
C LEU A 345 -24.70 3.34 -14.79
N ASN A 346 -24.76 2.61 -15.91
CA ASN A 346 -23.73 2.64 -16.92
C ASN A 346 -24.01 3.75 -17.95
N PRO A 347 -23.06 4.67 -18.20
CA PRO A 347 -23.20 5.64 -19.28
C PRO A 347 -23.30 4.96 -20.65
N LEU A 348 -24.38 5.22 -21.38
CA LEU A 348 -24.63 4.65 -22.70
C LEU A 348 -23.70 5.27 -23.76
N PRO A 349 -22.94 4.47 -24.53
CA PRO A 349 -22.23 4.95 -25.71
C PRO A 349 -23.21 5.62 -26.69
N ALA A 350 -22.78 6.71 -27.33
CA ALA A 350 -23.66 7.50 -28.19
C ALA A 350 -24.27 6.66 -29.35
N GLU A 351 -23.51 5.72 -29.92
CA GLU A 351 -24.00 4.83 -30.99
C GLU A 351 -25.09 3.86 -30.50
N GLN A 352 -24.95 3.33 -29.29
CA GLN A 352 -25.98 2.48 -28.68
C GLN A 352 -27.24 3.30 -28.36
N ALA A 353 -27.06 4.53 -27.87
CA ALA A 353 -28.17 5.42 -27.59
C ALA A 353 -28.92 5.84 -28.88
N LEU A 354 -28.21 6.11 -29.97
CA LEU A 354 -28.81 6.39 -31.29
C LEU A 354 -29.51 5.16 -31.89
N THR A 355 -28.99 3.96 -31.63
CA THR A 355 -29.64 2.70 -32.01
C THR A 355 -30.95 2.52 -31.21
N ALA A 356 -30.90 2.76 -29.90
CA ALA A 356 -32.10 2.73 -29.04
C ALA A 356 -33.14 3.78 -29.44
N LEU A 357 -32.71 4.96 -29.89
CA LEU A 357 -33.60 5.99 -30.45
C LEU A 357 -34.38 5.45 -31.67
N SER A 358 -33.73 4.67 -32.55
CA SER A 358 -34.40 4.05 -33.70
C SER A 358 -35.51 3.09 -33.26
N TYR A 359 -35.24 2.26 -32.27
CA TYR A 359 -36.25 1.35 -31.70
C TYR A 359 -37.37 2.11 -31.00
N ALA A 360 -37.05 3.17 -30.26
CA ALA A 360 -38.03 3.96 -29.54
C ALA A 360 -39.02 4.67 -30.49
N MET A 361 -38.52 5.22 -31.61
CA MET A 361 -39.36 5.87 -32.61
C MET A 361 -40.35 4.92 -33.31
N GLN A 362 -40.12 3.61 -33.23
CA GLN A 362 -41.01 2.59 -33.80
C GLN A 362 -42.01 2.05 -32.78
N SER A 363 -41.86 2.41 -31.51
CA SER A 363 -42.72 1.88 -30.45
C SER A 363 -44.11 2.50 -30.48
N PRO A 364 -45.17 1.70 -30.23
CA PRO A 364 -46.49 2.26 -29.96
C PRO A 364 -46.56 2.98 -28.61
N ALA A 365 -45.59 2.81 -27.71
CA ALA A 365 -45.61 3.43 -26.38
C ALA A 365 -45.43 4.95 -26.43
N ALA A 366 -46.13 5.69 -25.57
CA ALA A 366 -46.01 7.14 -25.44
C ALA A 366 -44.70 7.57 -24.76
N GLN A 367 -44.24 6.75 -23.82
CA GLN A 367 -43.06 7.01 -23.00
C GLN A 367 -42.20 5.75 -22.97
N GLN A 368 -40.89 5.91 -23.18
CA GLN A 368 -39.92 4.84 -23.11
C GLN A 368 -38.72 5.22 -22.25
N ILE A 369 -38.11 4.22 -21.63
CA ILE A 369 -36.94 4.40 -20.78
C ILE A 369 -35.78 3.68 -21.43
N VAL A 370 -34.67 4.39 -21.65
CA VAL A 370 -33.46 3.83 -22.22
C VAL A 370 -32.31 4.06 -21.25
N VAL A 371 -31.86 2.97 -20.63
CA VAL A 371 -30.80 2.98 -19.63
C VAL A 371 -30.02 1.67 -19.71
N ASP A 372 -28.71 1.77 -19.55
CA ASP A 372 -27.86 0.62 -19.23
C ASP A 372 -27.61 0.68 -17.72
N ALA A 373 -28.03 -0.38 -17.01
CA ALA A 373 -27.94 -0.44 -15.56
C ALA A 373 -27.67 -1.88 -15.11
N ASP A 374 -26.74 -2.02 -14.17
CA ASP A 374 -26.74 -3.17 -13.29
C ASP A 374 -27.88 -2.97 -12.28
N TRP A 375 -29.04 -3.54 -12.61
CA TRP A 375 -30.25 -3.42 -11.79
C TRP A 375 -30.07 -3.95 -10.38
N THR A 376 -29.13 -4.88 -10.15
CA THR A 376 -28.84 -5.40 -8.81
C THR A 376 -28.17 -4.31 -7.97
N THR A 377 -27.08 -3.74 -8.48
CA THR A 377 -26.33 -2.67 -7.80
C THR A 377 -27.15 -1.38 -7.71
N PHE A 378 -27.83 -0.99 -8.79
CA PHE A 378 -28.64 0.23 -8.83
C PHE A 378 -29.77 0.20 -7.80
N THR A 379 -30.54 -0.89 -7.75
CA THR A 379 -31.68 -0.96 -6.81
C THR A 379 -31.24 -1.10 -5.36
N ALA A 380 -30.10 -1.75 -5.08
CA ALA A 380 -29.53 -1.82 -3.74
C ALA A 380 -29.12 -0.45 -3.20
N LEU A 381 -28.60 0.43 -4.06
CA LEU A 381 -28.09 1.76 -3.68
C LEU A 381 -29.13 2.88 -3.78
N TYR A 382 -30.28 2.64 -4.42
CA TYR A 382 -31.27 3.66 -4.77
C TYR A 382 -32.08 4.23 -3.57
N GLY A 383 -31.76 3.85 -2.33
CA GLY A 383 -31.87 4.74 -1.16
C GLY A 383 -33.26 5.16 -0.65
N VAL A 384 -34.37 4.76 -1.28
CA VAL A 384 -35.75 5.06 -0.80
C VAL A 384 -36.45 3.78 -0.38
N LYS A 385 -36.78 3.66 0.91
CA LYS A 385 -37.44 2.48 1.51
C LYS A 385 -38.75 2.06 0.81
N SER A 386 -39.49 3.00 0.24
CA SER A 386 -40.79 2.78 -0.42
C SER A 386 -40.74 2.46 -1.93
N SER A 387 -39.54 2.24 -2.50
CA SER A 387 -39.38 2.07 -3.96
C SER A 387 -38.99 0.66 -4.39
N ALA A 388 -38.83 -0.28 -3.46
CA ALA A 388 -38.38 -1.65 -3.77
C ALA A 388 -39.28 -2.36 -4.80
N ARG A 389 -40.60 -2.14 -4.70
CA ARG A 389 -41.59 -2.74 -5.61
C ARG A 389 -41.67 -2.06 -6.97
N PHE A 390 -41.20 -0.82 -7.10
CA PHE A 390 -41.22 -0.08 -8.37
C PHE A 390 -40.39 -0.79 -9.47
N PHE A 391 -39.29 -1.44 -9.07
CA PHE A 391 -38.37 -2.16 -9.95
C PHE A 391 -38.59 -3.69 -10.00
N GLU A 392 -39.56 -4.21 -9.24
CA GLU A 392 -39.76 -5.66 -9.02
C GLU A 392 -39.93 -6.47 -10.31
N GLN A 393 -40.63 -5.92 -11.30
CA GLN A 393 -40.86 -6.58 -12.60
C GLN A 393 -39.59 -6.69 -13.46
N ILE A 394 -38.53 -5.94 -13.13
CA ILE A 394 -37.23 -6.00 -13.81
C ILE A 394 -36.25 -6.93 -13.07
N GLN A 395 -36.41 -7.09 -11.75
CA GLN A 395 -35.57 -7.95 -10.91
C GLN A 395 -35.91 -9.45 -11.04
N ASN A 396 -37.18 -9.81 -11.26
CA ASN A 396 -37.68 -11.18 -11.12
C ASN A 396 -37.53 -12.12 -12.34
N ARG A 397 -36.58 -11.90 -13.25
CA ARG A 397 -36.23 -12.90 -14.30
C ARG A 397 -34.81 -13.41 -14.13
N THR A 398 -34.67 -14.74 -14.07
CA THR A 398 -33.40 -15.48 -14.08
C THR A 398 -32.55 -15.14 -15.31
N PRO A 399 -31.21 -15.26 -15.25
CA PRO A 399 -30.27 -14.91 -16.33
C PRO A 399 -30.38 -15.70 -17.64
N GLU A 400 -31.41 -16.51 -17.85
CA GLU A 400 -31.50 -17.50 -18.95
C GLU A 400 -31.83 -16.93 -20.34
N GLN A 401 -31.93 -15.60 -20.51
CA GLN A 401 -32.24 -14.98 -21.81
C GLN A 401 -31.38 -13.77 -22.13
N ILE A 402 -30.13 -13.75 -21.66
CA ILE A 402 -29.08 -13.04 -22.40
C ILE A 402 -28.70 -13.96 -23.55
N VAL A 403 -28.87 -13.48 -24.78
CA VAL A 403 -28.45 -14.18 -26.00
C VAL A 403 -27.01 -14.64 -25.80
N GLN A 404 -26.85 -15.94 -25.55
CA GLN A 404 -25.62 -16.64 -25.80
C GLN A 404 -25.35 -16.46 -27.30
N VAL A 405 -24.54 -15.47 -27.64
CA VAL A 405 -23.70 -15.62 -28.82
C VAL A 405 -22.82 -16.81 -28.46
N ALA A 406 -23.18 -17.95 -29.03
CA ALA A 406 -22.41 -19.15 -28.95
C ALA A 406 -20.94 -18.80 -29.16
N VAL A 407 -20.09 -19.16 -28.19
CA VAL A 407 -18.66 -19.35 -28.44
C VAL A 407 -18.58 -20.52 -29.42
N SER A 408 -18.75 -20.22 -30.70
CA SER A 408 -18.52 -21.15 -31.79
C SER A 408 -17.33 -20.66 -32.59
N SER A 409 -16.35 -21.55 -32.72
CA SER A 409 -15.16 -21.47 -33.58
C SER A 409 -14.11 -20.43 -33.20
N ASP A 410 -12.90 -20.95 -32.96
CA ASP A 410 -11.63 -20.30 -32.63
C ASP A 410 -11.49 -18.83 -33.06
N GLN A 411 -11.50 -17.91 -32.08
CA GLN A 411 -11.16 -16.48 -32.24
C GLN A 411 -9.84 -16.29 -32.98
N ARG A 412 -8.86 -17.16 -32.71
CA ARG A 412 -7.59 -17.24 -33.44
C ARG A 412 -7.78 -17.49 -34.94
N ASP A 413 -8.63 -18.44 -35.31
CA ASP A 413 -8.83 -18.82 -36.72
C ASP A 413 -9.59 -17.72 -37.47
N GLN A 414 -10.55 -17.05 -36.80
CA GLN A 414 -11.20 -15.85 -37.33
C GLN A 414 -10.19 -14.71 -37.55
N LEU A 415 -9.32 -14.44 -36.58
CA LEU A 415 -8.29 -13.40 -36.68
C LEU A 415 -7.28 -13.71 -37.81
N LEU A 416 -6.85 -14.97 -37.95
CA LEU A 416 -5.93 -15.40 -39.01
C LEU A 416 -6.55 -15.38 -40.42
N SER A 417 -7.89 -15.46 -40.53
CA SER A 417 -8.60 -15.36 -41.82
C SER A 417 -8.67 -13.94 -42.39
N LEU A 418 -8.42 -12.92 -41.57
CA LEU A 418 -8.46 -11.51 -41.98
C LEU A 418 -7.18 -11.07 -42.69
N PRO A 419 -7.26 -10.11 -43.65
CA PRO A 419 -6.11 -9.41 -44.22
C PRO A 419 -5.25 -8.74 -43.13
N PRO A 420 -3.91 -8.59 -43.32
CA PRO A 420 -3.01 -8.11 -42.26
C PRO A 420 -3.40 -6.78 -41.59
N THR A 421 -3.91 -5.82 -42.36
CA THR A 421 -4.38 -4.52 -41.86
C THR A 421 -5.67 -4.61 -41.05
N GLU A 422 -6.61 -5.47 -41.46
CA GLU A 422 -7.88 -5.69 -40.76
C GLU A 422 -7.66 -6.54 -39.50
N ARG A 423 -6.74 -7.51 -39.56
CA ARG A 423 -6.31 -8.33 -38.42
C ARG A 423 -5.75 -7.48 -37.29
N ARG A 424 -4.86 -6.53 -37.62
CA ARG A 424 -4.27 -5.62 -36.62
C ARG A 424 -5.33 -4.72 -35.98
N ALA A 425 -6.23 -4.15 -36.77
CA ALA A 425 -7.29 -3.28 -36.27
C ALA A 425 -8.25 -4.04 -35.33
N GLN A 426 -8.64 -5.26 -35.70
CA GLN A 426 -9.53 -6.10 -34.90
C GLN A 426 -8.87 -6.52 -33.58
N LEU A 427 -7.61 -6.96 -33.61
CA LEU A 427 -6.88 -7.35 -32.40
C LEU A 427 -6.63 -6.16 -31.47
N LEU A 428 -6.33 -4.98 -32.01
CA LEU A 428 -6.16 -3.76 -31.22
C LEU A 428 -7.44 -3.42 -30.45
N ASP A 429 -8.62 -3.54 -31.09
CA ASP A 429 -9.91 -3.30 -30.42
C ASP A 429 -10.24 -4.38 -29.38
N ASP A 430 -9.97 -5.64 -29.69
CA ASP A 430 -10.14 -6.75 -28.75
C ASP A 430 -9.26 -6.58 -27.50
N LEU A 431 -7.99 -6.24 -27.68
CA LEU A 431 -7.06 -5.96 -26.58
C LEU A 431 -7.45 -4.70 -25.81
N ARG A 432 -7.92 -3.66 -26.49
CA ARG A 432 -8.44 -2.45 -25.85
C ARG A 432 -9.62 -2.75 -24.94
N ARG A 433 -10.53 -3.65 -25.35
CA ARG A 433 -11.65 -4.12 -24.52
C ARG A 433 -11.19 -5.00 -23.37
N GLN A 434 -10.24 -5.91 -23.58
CA GLN A 434 -9.70 -6.75 -22.50
C GLN A 434 -8.94 -5.93 -21.46
N VAL A 435 -8.07 -5.00 -21.89
CA VAL A 435 -7.37 -4.04 -21.01
C VAL A 435 -8.37 -3.19 -20.23
N ALA A 436 -9.40 -2.67 -20.91
CA ALA A 436 -10.46 -1.89 -20.27
C ALA A 436 -11.20 -2.70 -19.19
N GLY A 437 -11.49 -3.97 -19.45
CA GLY A 437 -12.10 -4.89 -18.49
C GLY A 437 -11.24 -5.06 -17.24
N VAL A 438 -9.95 -5.34 -17.42
CA VAL A 438 -9.00 -5.55 -16.30
C VAL A 438 -8.76 -4.27 -15.50
N LEU A 439 -8.58 -3.14 -16.20
CA LEU A 439 -8.37 -1.82 -15.56
C LEU A 439 -9.65 -1.20 -15.03
N ARG A 440 -10.81 -1.80 -15.32
CA ARG A 440 -12.15 -1.26 -15.03
C ARG A 440 -12.33 0.16 -15.59
N LEU A 441 -11.74 0.40 -16.76
CA LEU A 441 -11.81 1.65 -17.51
C LEU A 441 -12.73 1.48 -18.74
N GLU A 442 -13.13 2.59 -19.34
CA GLU A 442 -13.85 2.56 -20.62
C GLU A 442 -12.88 2.33 -21.79
N PRO A 443 -13.14 1.40 -22.73
CA PRO A 443 -12.25 1.15 -23.87
C PRO A 443 -11.92 2.44 -24.62
N ALA A 444 -12.93 3.28 -24.90
CA ALA A 444 -12.77 4.53 -25.65
C ALA A 444 -11.85 5.57 -25.00
N ARG A 445 -11.57 5.45 -23.69
CA ARG A 445 -10.71 6.38 -22.93
C ARG A 445 -9.26 5.91 -22.81
N LEU A 446 -8.99 4.66 -23.19
CA LEU A 446 -7.64 4.16 -23.28
C LEU A 446 -7.02 4.72 -24.55
N ASP A 447 -6.01 5.58 -24.39
CA ASP A 447 -5.10 5.87 -25.49
C ASP A 447 -4.31 4.58 -25.80
N VAL A 448 -4.43 4.11 -27.03
CA VAL A 448 -3.81 2.84 -27.45
C VAL A 448 -2.29 2.93 -27.50
N GLU A 449 -1.74 4.14 -27.53
CA GLU A 449 -0.30 4.42 -27.45
C GLU A 449 0.19 4.66 -26.01
N GLN A 450 -0.74 4.79 -25.04
CA GLN A 450 -0.37 5.02 -23.65
C GLN A 450 0.12 3.73 -22.98
N PRO A 451 1.29 3.76 -22.29
CA PRO A 451 1.80 2.65 -21.51
C PRO A 451 0.81 2.17 -20.43
N LEU A 452 0.53 0.86 -20.39
CA LEU A 452 -0.46 0.27 -19.49
C LEU A 452 -0.16 0.50 -17.99
N ASN A 453 1.11 0.61 -17.60
CA ASN A 453 1.51 0.89 -16.22
C ASN A 453 1.07 2.30 -15.75
N THR A 454 1.03 3.29 -16.65
CA THR A 454 0.52 4.64 -16.34
C THR A 454 -1.00 4.69 -16.21
N LEU A 455 -1.69 3.66 -16.72
CA LEU A 455 -3.13 3.48 -16.61
C LEU A 455 -3.54 2.68 -15.35
N GLY A 456 -2.57 2.38 -14.48
CA GLY A 456 -2.82 1.68 -13.22
C GLY A 456 -2.75 0.15 -13.30
N LEU A 457 -2.30 -0.41 -14.43
CA LEU A 457 -2.07 -1.86 -14.55
C LEU A 457 -0.98 -2.28 -13.57
N ASP A 458 -1.36 -3.05 -12.54
CA ASP A 458 -0.40 -3.66 -11.63
C ASP A 458 -0.09 -5.11 -11.99
N SER A 459 0.82 -5.71 -11.23
CA SER A 459 1.28 -7.07 -11.44
C SER A 459 0.18 -8.14 -11.38
N LEU A 460 -0.89 -7.94 -10.59
CA LEU A 460 -1.99 -8.90 -10.51
C LEU A 460 -2.92 -8.73 -11.72
N MET A 461 -3.26 -7.49 -12.05
CA MET A 461 -4.00 -7.13 -13.26
C MET A 461 -3.28 -7.59 -14.53
N ALA A 462 -1.95 -7.49 -14.57
CA ALA A 462 -1.13 -8.01 -15.67
C ALA A 462 -1.31 -9.52 -15.86
N VAL A 463 -1.39 -10.28 -14.76
CA VAL A 463 -1.63 -11.73 -14.79
C VAL A 463 -3.03 -12.05 -15.31
N GLU A 464 -4.04 -11.33 -14.84
CA GLU A 464 -5.42 -11.47 -15.32
C GLU A 464 -5.53 -11.19 -16.81
N LEU A 465 -4.97 -10.07 -17.26
CA LEU A 465 -4.94 -9.65 -18.66
C LEU A 465 -4.22 -10.68 -19.54
N LYS A 466 -3.03 -11.12 -19.11
CA LYS A 466 -2.26 -12.16 -19.81
C LYS A 466 -3.09 -13.43 -19.99
N ASN A 467 -3.66 -13.96 -18.90
CA ASN A 467 -4.40 -15.21 -18.94
C ASN A 467 -5.63 -15.10 -19.86
N GLY A 468 -6.32 -13.96 -19.87
CA GLY A 468 -7.43 -13.68 -20.78
C GLY A 468 -7.02 -13.70 -22.26
N ILE A 469 -5.86 -13.10 -22.57
CA ILE A 469 -5.32 -13.07 -23.94
C ILE A 469 -4.86 -14.46 -24.39
N GLU A 470 -4.12 -15.20 -23.56
CA GLU A 470 -3.64 -16.53 -23.91
C GLU A 470 -4.80 -17.52 -24.11
N ALA A 471 -5.85 -17.44 -23.28
CA ALA A 471 -7.04 -18.26 -23.40
C ALA A 471 -7.84 -17.99 -24.69
N SER A 472 -7.94 -16.72 -25.11
CA SER A 472 -8.70 -16.31 -26.29
C SER A 472 -7.95 -16.58 -27.61
N LEU A 473 -6.63 -16.35 -27.66
CA LEU A 473 -5.85 -16.36 -28.90
C LEU A 473 -4.93 -17.59 -29.07
N ARG A 474 -4.82 -18.45 -28.04
CA ARG A 474 -3.91 -19.61 -28.00
C ARG A 474 -2.46 -19.23 -28.35
N VAL A 475 -2.02 -18.05 -27.91
CA VAL A 475 -0.64 -17.59 -27.99
C VAL A 475 0.01 -17.68 -26.61
N SER A 476 1.32 -17.83 -26.55
CA SER A 476 2.06 -17.72 -25.28
C SER A 476 2.75 -16.37 -25.21
N LEU A 477 2.44 -15.62 -24.15
CA LEU A 477 2.97 -14.28 -23.90
C LEU A 477 3.87 -14.30 -22.65
N PRO A 478 5.05 -13.68 -22.67
CA PRO A 478 5.86 -13.50 -21.47
C PRO A 478 5.21 -12.48 -20.52
N MET A 479 5.27 -12.69 -19.21
CA MET A 479 4.79 -11.68 -18.24
C MET A 479 5.57 -10.38 -18.33
N VAL A 480 6.86 -10.47 -18.68
CA VAL A 480 7.73 -9.30 -18.89
C VAL A 480 7.13 -8.32 -19.90
N THR A 481 6.36 -8.80 -20.88
CA THR A 481 5.68 -7.94 -21.86
C THR A 481 4.71 -6.99 -21.17
N PHE A 482 3.89 -7.45 -20.21
CA PHE A 482 2.87 -6.63 -19.55
C PHE A 482 3.45 -5.66 -18.52
N LEU A 483 4.50 -6.08 -17.82
CA LEU A 483 5.10 -5.29 -16.75
C LEU A 483 6.15 -4.28 -17.22
N GLN A 484 6.61 -4.40 -18.47
CA GLN A 484 7.27 -3.30 -19.18
C GLN A 484 6.32 -2.12 -19.47
N GLY A 485 5.01 -2.28 -19.21
CA GLY A 485 3.99 -1.29 -19.47
C GLY A 485 3.85 -1.00 -20.95
N PRO A 486 3.60 -2.02 -21.80
CA PRO A 486 3.47 -1.80 -23.23
C PRO A 486 2.25 -0.94 -23.46
N SER A 487 2.19 -0.21 -24.56
CA SER A 487 0.92 0.34 -25.03
C SER A 487 0.03 -0.78 -25.58
N ILE A 488 -1.27 -0.53 -25.73
CA ILE A 488 -2.20 -1.48 -26.35
C ILE A 488 -1.76 -1.77 -27.79
N ALA A 489 -1.24 -0.76 -28.50
CA ALA A 489 -0.66 -0.90 -29.82
C ALA A 489 0.58 -1.79 -29.85
N GLN A 490 1.52 -1.58 -28.92
CA GLN A 490 2.72 -2.42 -28.80
C GLN A 490 2.38 -3.88 -28.47
N LEU A 491 1.42 -4.09 -27.57
CA LEU A 491 0.95 -5.42 -27.21
C LEU A 491 0.26 -6.12 -28.40
N THR A 492 -0.49 -5.35 -29.21
CA THR A 492 -1.11 -5.83 -30.45
C THR A 492 -0.05 -6.34 -31.43
N ASP A 493 1.00 -5.56 -31.67
CA ASP A 493 2.06 -5.92 -32.62
C ASP A 493 2.84 -7.16 -32.17
N GLU A 494 3.18 -7.25 -30.88
CA GLU A 494 3.84 -8.44 -30.30
C GLU A 494 3.00 -9.72 -30.45
N ILE A 495 1.68 -9.62 -30.27
CA ILE A 495 0.78 -10.76 -30.44
C ILE A 495 0.68 -11.16 -31.92
N LEU A 496 0.67 -10.19 -32.86
CA LEU A 496 0.64 -10.48 -34.29
C LEU A 496 1.90 -11.19 -34.79
N ASP A 497 3.08 -10.75 -34.33
CA ASP A 497 4.35 -11.39 -34.69
C ASP A 497 4.36 -12.86 -34.23
N ARG A 498 3.85 -13.14 -33.01
CA ARG A 498 3.73 -14.50 -32.47
C ARG A 498 2.63 -15.33 -33.14
N LEU A 499 1.58 -14.70 -33.64
CA LEU A 499 0.53 -15.37 -34.42
C LEU A 499 1.07 -15.84 -35.79
N GLY A 500 2.09 -15.17 -36.35
CA GLY A 500 2.73 -15.49 -37.63
C GLY A 500 3.72 -16.65 -37.59
N ASP A 501 4.43 -16.84 -36.47
CA ASP A 501 5.50 -17.85 -36.31
C ASP A 501 5.09 -19.12 -35.53
N ALA A 502 3.86 -19.19 -35.03
CA ALA A 502 3.47 -20.25 -34.10
C ALA A 502 3.28 -21.62 -34.77
N ALA A 503 4.24 -22.52 -34.55
CA ALA A 503 3.95 -23.95 -34.42
C ALA A 503 2.80 -24.16 -33.41
N PRO A 504 1.90 -25.14 -33.63
CA PRO A 504 0.83 -25.43 -32.68
C PRO A 504 1.42 -25.69 -31.29
N ILE A 505 0.87 -25.05 -30.26
CA ILE A 505 1.22 -25.31 -28.86
C ILE A 505 0.89 -26.79 -28.58
N ALA A 506 1.90 -27.66 -28.73
CA ALA A 506 1.83 -29.03 -28.29
C ALA A 506 2.03 -29.06 -26.77
N ALA A 507 0.95 -29.39 -26.06
CA ALA A 507 0.94 -30.01 -24.73
C ALA A 507 1.67 -29.32 -23.57
N SER A 508 1.05 -28.32 -22.92
CA SER A 508 1.12 -28.16 -21.44
C SER A 508 0.12 -27.14 -20.85
N ALA A 509 -1.12 -27.03 -21.35
CA ALA A 509 -2.11 -26.23 -20.63
C ALA A 509 -2.38 -26.88 -19.25
N PRO A 510 -2.42 -26.12 -18.14
CA PRO A 510 -2.80 -26.67 -16.85
C PRO A 510 -4.20 -27.30 -16.92
N PRO A 511 -4.50 -28.31 -16.09
CA PRO A 511 -5.84 -28.90 -16.06
C PRO A 511 -6.90 -27.82 -15.80
N LYS A 512 -8.10 -27.96 -16.36
CA LYS A 512 -9.20 -27.04 -16.04
C LYS A 512 -9.67 -27.27 -14.61
N LEU A 513 -9.95 -26.19 -13.88
CA LEU A 513 -10.61 -26.28 -12.58
C LEU A 513 -12.10 -26.61 -12.81
N VAL A 514 -12.56 -27.74 -12.27
CA VAL A 514 -13.94 -28.24 -12.46
C VAL A 514 -14.47 -28.76 -11.13
N ALA A 515 -15.75 -28.51 -10.84
CA ALA A 515 -16.42 -29.06 -9.67
C ALA A 515 -16.54 -30.58 -9.72
N ALA A 516 -16.17 -31.27 -8.64
CA ALA A 516 -16.47 -32.70 -8.51
C ALA A 516 -17.90 -32.88 -7.96
N HIS A 517 -18.78 -33.41 -8.81
CA HIS A 517 -20.20 -33.57 -8.47
C HIS A 517 -20.47 -34.71 -7.47
N ASP A 518 -19.51 -35.62 -7.26
CA ASP A 518 -19.59 -36.78 -6.33
C ASP A 518 -18.37 -36.84 -5.38
N ALA A 519 -17.99 -35.72 -4.77
CA ALA A 519 -16.84 -35.67 -3.86
C ALA A 519 -17.14 -36.28 -2.49
N SER A 520 -16.24 -37.15 -1.99
CA SER A 520 -16.26 -37.67 -0.60
C SER A 520 -16.22 -36.52 0.43
N PRO A 521 -16.83 -36.65 1.62
CA PRO A 521 -16.62 -35.69 2.71
C PRO A 521 -15.15 -35.55 3.13
N GLU A 522 -14.36 -36.60 2.95
CA GLU A 522 -12.91 -36.60 3.16
C GLU A 522 -12.20 -36.14 1.89
N GLN A 523 -11.44 -35.06 2.00
CA GLN A 523 -10.74 -34.42 0.88
C GLN A 523 -9.25 -34.23 1.21
N PRO A 524 -8.36 -34.21 0.20
CA PRO A 524 -6.95 -33.90 0.43
C PRO A 524 -6.77 -32.44 0.83
N LEU A 525 -5.76 -32.14 1.66
CA LEU A 525 -5.34 -30.75 1.92
C LEU A 525 -4.63 -30.19 0.69
N SER A 526 -4.77 -28.87 0.48
CA SER A 526 -3.80 -28.15 -0.35
C SER A 526 -2.41 -28.19 0.31
N LEU A 527 -1.34 -27.95 -0.47
CA LEU A 527 0.01 -27.95 0.12
C LEU A 527 0.22 -26.83 1.14
N GLY A 528 -0.48 -25.71 0.95
CA GLY A 528 -0.53 -24.62 1.92
C GLY A 528 -1.18 -25.04 3.23
N GLN A 529 -2.34 -25.70 3.17
CA GLN A 529 -3.00 -26.24 4.35
C GLN A 529 -2.14 -27.29 5.07
N ARG A 530 -1.41 -28.14 4.34
CA ARG A 530 -0.48 -29.12 4.95
C ARG A 530 0.61 -28.43 5.77
N ALA A 531 1.12 -27.29 5.29
CA ALA A 531 2.13 -26.52 6.01
C ALA A 531 1.57 -25.90 7.29
N LEU A 532 0.38 -25.30 7.22
CA LEU A 532 -0.29 -24.74 8.40
C LEU A 532 -0.67 -25.83 9.41
N TRP A 533 -1.12 -27.00 8.94
CA TRP A 533 -1.33 -28.18 9.78
C TRP A 533 -0.03 -28.61 10.48
N PHE A 534 1.09 -28.68 9.77
CA PHE A 534 2.38 -29.01 10.37
C PHE A 534 2.81 -27.99 11.44
N LEU A 535 2.62 -26.69 11.18
CA LEU A 535 2.91 -25.63 12.15
C LEU A 535 2.02 -25.73 13.39
N HIS A 536 0.74 -26.05 13.20
CA HIS A 536 -0.18 -26.34 14.31
C HIS A 536 0.30 -27.54 15.15
N GLN A 537 0.74 -28.65 14.52
CA GLN A 537 1.29 -29.79 15.27
C GLN A 537 2.57 -29.46 16.05
N LEU A 538 3.38 -28.50 15.59
CA LEU A 538 4.59 -28.05 16.29
C LEU A 538 4.27 -27.17 17.49
N ALA A 539 3.24 -26.32 17.37
CA ALA A 539 2.83 -25.40 18.42
C ALA A 539 1.29 -25.28 18.46
N PRO A 540 0.58 -26.27 19.06
CA PRO A 540 -0.89 -26.31 19.05
C PRO A 540 -1.54 -25.10 19.72
N ASP A 541 -0.88 -24.54 20.73
CA ASP A 541 -1.34 -23.36 21.47
C ASP A 541 -1.00 -22.03 20.76
N SER A 542 -0.37 -22.07 19.58
CA SER A 542 0.00 -20.85 18.86
C SER A 542 -1.21 -20.20 18.20
N THR A 543 -1.31 -18.88 18.35
CA THR A 543 -2.35 -18.06 17.71
C THR A 543 -1.81 -17.22 16.55
N ALA A 544 -0.59 -17.50 16.09
CA ALA A 544 0.07 -16.75 15.01
C ALA A 544 -0.70 -16.76 13.68
N TYR A 545 -1.57 -17.76 13.50
CA TYR A 545 -2.40 -17.96 12.31
C TYR A 545 -3.89 -17.74 12.59
N ASN A 546 -4.24 -17.05 13.68
CA ASN A 546 -5.57 -16.50 13.86
C ASN A 546 -5.68 -15.21 13.04
N ILE A 547 -6.60 -15.16 12.09
CA ILE A 547 -7.01 -13.91 11.46
C ILE A 547 -8.15 -13.34 12.28
N VAL A 548 -7.93 -12.16 12.87
CA VAL A 548 -8.88 -11.54 13.80
C VAL A 548 -9.18 -10.10 13.36
N GLY A 549 -10.46 -9.72 13.41
CA GLY A 549 -10.92 -8.36 13.22
C GLY A 549 -12.00 -8.01 14.24
N ALA A 550 -12.00 -6.76 14.73
CA ALA A 550 -13.08 -6.24 15.54
C ALA A 550 -13.62 -4.92 14.99
N SER A 551 -14.90 -4.70 15.22
CA SER A 551 -15.62 -3.48 14.85
C SER A 551 -16.67 -3.17 15.90
N LYS A 552 -16.92 -1.89 16.15
CA LYS A 552 -18.10 -1.47 16.91
C LYS A 552 -19.29 -1.46 15.97
N ILE A 553 -20.46 -1.83 16.48
CA ILE A 553 -21.73 -1.68 15.78
C ILE A 553 -22.49 -0.54 16.47
N ARG A 554 -22.88 0.47 15.68
CA ARG A 554 -23.57 1.70 16.08
C ARG A 554 -25.01 1.71 15.54
N SER A 555 -25.76 0.65 15.85
CA SER A 555 -27.13 0.46 15.38
C SER A 555 -27.84 -0.57 16.27
N VAL A 556 -29.17 -0.48 16.35
CA VAL A 556 -29.98 -1.55 16.96
C VAL A 556 -29.86 -2.81 16.09
N ILE A 557 -29.53 -3.94 16.71
CA ILE A 557 -29.39 -5.23 16.02
C ILE A 557 -30.47 -6.22 16.42
N ASP A 558 -30.92 -7.03 15.46
CA ASP A 558 -31.64 -8.27 15.76
C ASP A 558 -30.62 -9.40 15.88
N LEU A 559 -30.40 -9.85 17.12
CA LEU A 559 -29.45 -10.92 17.44
C LEU A 559 -29.79 -12.23 16.72
N HIS A 560 -31.08 -12.53 16.55
CA HIS A 560 -31.51 -13.76 15.91
C HIS A 560 -31.29 -13.68 14.39
N ALA A 561 -31.56 -12.54 13.76
CA ALA A 561 -31.25 -12.33 12.35
C ALA A 561 -29.75 -12.41 12.11
N LEU A 562 -28.93 -11.77 12.95
CA LEU A 562 -27.47 -11.82 12.84
C LEU A 562 -26.93 -13.24 13.00
N TRP A 563 -27.46 -14.02 13.95
CA TRP A 563 -27.12 -15.44 14.08
C TRP A 563 -27.48 -16.24 12.81
N ARG A 564 -28.67 -16.03 12.23
CA ARG A 564 -29.09 -16.71 10.98
C ARG A 564 -28.17 -16.36 9.83
N VAL A 565 -27.70 -15.11 9.73
CA VAL A 565 -26.71 -14.71 8.72
C VAL A 565 -25.45 -15.55 8.84
N PHE A 566 -24.87 -15.65 10.04
CA PHE A 566 -23.67 -16.48 10.23
C PHE A 566 -23.93 -17.96 9.93
N GLN A 567 -25.09 -18.50 10.29
CA GLN A 567 -25.47 -19.87 9.92
C GLN A 567 -25.51 -20.05 8.40
N ARG A 568 -26.10 -19.11 7.67
CA ARG A 568 -26.17 -19.15 6.19
C ARG A 568 -24.80 -19.07 5.54
N LEU A 569 -23.86 -18.32 6.11
CA LEU A 569 -22.47 -18.30 5.64
C LEU A 569 -21.80 -19.67 5.83
N VAL A 570 -21.97 -20.29 7.01
CA VAL A 570 -21.43 -21.64 7.32
C VAL A 570 -22.02 -22.71 6.39
N ASP A 571 -23.33 -22.63 6.11
CA ASP A 571 -24.00 -23.56 5.20
C ASP A 571 -23.50 -23.39 3.75
N ARG A 572 -23.35 -22.14 3.30
CA ARG A 572 -22.92 -21.78 1.95
C ARG A 572 -21.47 -22.14 1.65
N HIS A 573 -20.56 -21.89 2.59
CA HIS A 573 -19.12 -22.05 2.38
C HIS A 573 -18.59 -23.32 3.06
N PRO A 574 -18.30 -24.41 2.33
CA PRO A 574 -17.83 -25.66 2.92
C PRO A 574 -16.61 -25.49 3.81
N SER A 575 -15.70 -24.57 3.49
CA SER A 575 -14.50 -24.27 4.27
C SER A 575 -14.78 -23.85 5.72
N LEU A 576 -15.91 -23.19 5.99
CA LEU A 576 -16.28 -22.76 7.36
C LEU A 576 -16.76 -23.93 8.23
N ARG A 577 -17.10 -25.07 7.62
CA ARG A 577 -17.54 -26.31 8.26
C ARG A 577 -16.55 -27.45 8.02
N THR A 578 -15.27 -27.11 7.89
CA THR A 578 -14.17 -28.07 7.67
C THR A 578 -13.31 -28.21 8.93
N THR A 579 -12.95 -29.45 9.26
CA THR A 579 -11.93 -29.81 10.25
C THR A 579 -10.80 -30.61 9.59
N PHE A 580 -9.67 -30.79 10.28
CA PHE A 580 -8.50 -31.48 9.76
C PHE A 580 -8.11 -32.64 10.67
N THR A 581 -7.75 -33.80 10.11
CA THR A 581 -7.33 -34.97 10.90
C THR A 581 -6.28 -35.77 10.13
N ALA A 582 -5.56 -36.67 10.81
CA ALA A 582 -4.56 -37.55 10.18
C ALA A 582 -4.70 -39.03 10.61
N PRO A 583 -5.82 -39.71 10.29
CA PRO A 583 -6.12 -41.05 10.83
C PRO A 583 -5.12 -42.13 10.39
N SER A 584 -4.49 -41.96 9.23
CA SER A 584 -3.49 -42.87 8.64
C SER A 584 -2.09 -42.25 8.58
N GLY A 585 -1.85 -41.16 9.32
CA GLY A 585 -0.60 -40.38 9.27
C GLY A 585 -0.49 -39.40 8.10
N THR A 586 -1.44 -39.43 7.15
CA THR A 586 -1.56 -38.39 6.10
C THR A 586 -2.70 -37.44 6.47
N PRO A 587 -2.46 -36.12 6.57
CA PRO A 587 -3.50 -35.18 6.93
C PRO A 587 -4.54 -35.05 5.80
N ILE A 588 -5.82 -35.02 6.18
CA ILE A 588 -6.99 -34.85 5.33
C ILE A 588 -7.91 -33.77 5.92
N GLN A 589 -8.74 -33.16 5.07
CA GLN A 589 -9.76 -32.21 5.48
C GLN A 589 -11.11 -32.92 5.42
N VAL A 590 -11.91 -32.75 6.46
CA VAL A 590 -13.23 -33.37 6.61
C VAL A 590 -14.26 -32.25 6.54
N ILE A 591 -15.06 -32.27 5.47
CA ILE A 591 -16.12 -31.29 5.23
C ILE A 591 -17.42 -31.82 5.83
N HIS A 592 -17.85 -31.23 6.93
CA HIS A 592 -19.05 -31.68 7.66
C HIS A 592 -20.32 -31.30 6.91
N GLN A 593 -21.28 -32.22 6.74
CA GLN A 593 -22.54 -31.91 6.04
C GLN A 593 -23.33 -30.75 6.66
N ARG A 594 -23.27 -30.62 7.98
CA ARG A 594 -23.83 -29.51 8.75
C ARG A 594 -22.91 -29.20 9.92
N MET A 595 -22.82 -27.92 10.25
CA MET A 595 -22.15 -27.42 11.44
C MET A 595 -22.90 -26.17 11.88
N ASP A 596 -23.19 -26.07 13.17
CA ASP A 596 -23.84 -24.86 13.70
C ASP A 596 -22.81 -23.72 13.74
N ALA A 597 -23.24 -22.51 13.37
CA ALA A 597 -22.39 -21.33 13.46
C ALA A 597 -22.06 -21.02 14.92
N PHE A 598 -20.76 -20.84 15.20
CA PHE A 598 -20.32 -20.36 16.50
C PHE A 598 -20.56 -18.86 16.61
N PHE A 599 -21.55 -18.50 17.42
CA PHE A 599 -21.91 -17.12 17.71
C PHE A 599 -22.22 -16.98 19.20
N GLN A 600 -21.44 -16.19 19.92
CA GLN A 600 -21.64 -15.92 21.34
C GLN A 600 -21.95 -14.44 21.55
N ALA A 601 -23.12 -14.16 22.12
CA ALA A 601 -23.52 -12.83 22.53
C ALA A 601 -23.39 -12.70 24.06
N GLU A 602 -22.63 -11.69 24.53
CA GLU A 602 -22.42 -11.38 25.94
C GLU A 602 -22.95 -9.97 26.25
N ASP A 603 -23.58 -9.82 27.43
CA ASP A 603 -23.95 -8.51 27.96
C ASP A 603 -22.74 -7.89 28.66
N ALA A 604 -22.19 -6.84 28.03
CA ALA A 604 -21.05 -6.07 28.49
C ALA A 604 -21.45 -4.66 28.94
N SER A 605 -22.74 -4.41 29.18
CA SER A 605 -23.26 -3.08 29.59
C SER A 605 -22.70 -2.59 30.92
N ALA A 606 -22.34 -3.50 31.82
CA ALA A 606 -21.73 -3.20 33.11
C ALA A 606 -20.19 -3.19 33.09
N TRP A 607 -19.55 -3.48 31.94
CA TRP A 607 -18.10 -3.62 31.85
C TRP A 607 -17.41 -2.28 31.61
N THR A 608 -16.25 -2.12 32.23
CA THR A 608 -15.30 -1.05 31.91
C THR A 608 -14.62 -1.31 30.56
N GLU A 609 -14.06 -0.26 29.94
CA GLU A 609 -13.25 -0.40 28.71
C GLU A 609 -12.08 -1.38 28.89
N SER A 610 -11.49 -1.43 30.10
CA SER A 610 -10.39 -2.34 30.40
C SER A 610 -10.83 -3.79 30.44
N GLU A 611 -12.01 -4.09 30.99
CA GLU A 611 -12.57 -5.45 31.03
C GLU A 611 -12.96 -5.91 29.62
N LEU A 612 -13.59 -5.03 28.84
CA LEU A 612 -13.94 -5.32 27.45
C LEU A 612 -12.68 -5.58 26.61
N ASN A 613 -11.67 -4.72 26.70
CA ASN A 613 -10.41 -4.92 25.98
C ASN A 613 -9.70 -6.20 26.41
N ALA A 614 -9.68 -6.53 27.72
CA ALA A 614 -9.11 -7.78 28.20
C ALA A 614 -9.82 -9.00 27.60
N ARG A 615 -11.15 -8.97 27.54
CA ARG A 615 -11.97 -10.04 26.95
C ARG A 615 -11.78 -10.16 25.44
N LEU A 616 -11.75 -9.03 24.70
CA LEU A 616 -11.48 -9.02 23.27
C LEU A 616 -10.12 -9.62 22.94
N VAL A 617 -9.10 -9.24 23.73
CA VAL A 617 -7.74 -9.76 23.57
C VAL A 617 -7.67 -11.25 23.92
N GLU A 618 -8.35 -11.70 24.98
CA GLU A 618 -8.44 -13.11 25.36
C GLU A 618 -9.01 -13.95 24.21
N GLU A 619 -10.16 -13.58 23.65
CA GLU A 619 -10.80 -14.35 22.58
C GLU A 619 -10.08 -14.23 21.24
N ALA A 620 -9.49 -13.07 20.92
CA ALA A 620 -8.62 -12.90 19.74
C ALA A 620 -7.42 -13.86 19.75
N HIS A 621 -6.85 -14.08 20.93
CA HIS A 621 -5.67 -14.92 21.14
C HIS A 621 -6.02 -16.29 21.75
N ARG A 622 -7.27 -16.74 21.59
CA ARG A 622 -7.67 -18.09 21.96
C ARG A 622 -7.29 -19.08 20.84
N PRO A 623 -6.48 -20.12 21.12
CA PRO A 623 -6.10 -21.11 20.12
C PRO A 623 -7.29 -21.80 19.47
N PHE A 624 -7.14 -22.22 18.21
CA PHE A 624 -8.10 -23.08 17.52
C PHE A 624 -7.65 -24.54 17.62
N ASP A 625 -8.61 -25.45 17.84
CA ASP A 625 -8.40 -26.88 17.66
C ASP A 625 -8.80 -27.25 16.23
N LEU A 626 -7.79 -27.59 15.39
CA LEU A 626 -8.01 -27.93 13.99
C LEU A 626 -8.74 -29.25 13.79
N GLU A 627 -8.73 -30.14 14.78
CA GLU A 627 -9.38 -31.45 14.72
C GLU A 627 -10.86 -31.39 15.12
N ALA A 628 -11.18 -30.58 16.13
CA ALA A 628 -12.54 -30.46 16.64
C ALA A 628 -13.37 -29.36 15.97
N GLY A 629 -12.73 -28.23 15.59
CA GLY A 629 -13.44 -27.03 15.15
C GLY A 629 -14.34 -26.42 16.25
N PRO A 630 -15.22 -25.45 15.91
CA PRO A 630 -15.30 -24.75 14.63
C PRO A 630 -14.12 -23.79 14.42
N LEU A 631 -13.75 -23.58 13.16
CA LEU A 631 -12.57 -22.77 12.79
C LEU A 631 -12.90 -21.32 12.43
N PHE A 632 -14.15 -20.93 12.64
CA PHE A 632 -14.68 -19.58 12.52
C PHE A 632 -15.54 -19.30 13.75
N ARG A 633 -15.28 -18.17 14.43
CA ARG A 633 -15.93 -17.77 15.67
C ARG A 633 -16.34 -16.31 15.60
N ALA A 634 -17.60 -16.03 15.93
CA ALA A 634 -18.13 -14.68 16.10
C ALA A 634 -18.51 -14.43 17.56
N TYR A 635 -18.03 -13.33 18.13
CA TYR A 635 -18.38 -12.87 19.47
C TYR A 635 -18.98 -11.47 19.39
N LEU A 636 -20.05 -11.24 20.14
CA LEU A 636 -20.74 -9.97 20.17
C LEU A 636 -20.90 -9.51 21.61
N PHE A 637 -20.33 -8.35 21.93
CA PHE A 637 -20.42 -7.73 23.25
C PHE A 637 -21.39 -6.56 23.19
N THR A 638 -22.51 -6.61 23.91
CA THR A 638 -23.52 -5.55 23.92
C THR A 638 -23.28 -4.60 25.08
N ARG A 639 -23.05 -3.32 24.83
CA ARG A 639 -22.87 -2.29 25.87
C ARG A 639 -24.11 -1.45 26.11
N ALA A 640 -24.85 -1.18 25.04
CA ALA A 640 -26.13 -0.47 25.04
C ALA A 640 -26.98 -0.96 23.85
N PRO A 641 -28.28 -0.60 23.76
CA PRO A 641 -29.15 -1.05 22.67
C PRO A 641 -28.66 -0.74 21.25
N GLU A 642 -27.81 0.28 21.09
CA GLU A 642 -27.21 0.69 19.81
C GLU A 642 -25.67 0.61 19.82
N GLU A 643 -25.07 0.08 20.88
CA GLU A 643 -23.62 -0.01 21.02
C GLU A 643 -23.20 -1.45 21.28
N HIS A 644 -22.58 -2.05 20.27
CA HIS A 644 -22.03 -3.39 20.37
C HIS A 644 -20.58 -3.43 19.87
N VAL A 645 -19.85 -4.47 20.24
CA VAL A 645 -18.55 -4.80 19.65
C VAL A 645 -18.61 -6.22 19.08
N LEU A 646 -18.38 -6.34 17.77
CA LEU A 646 -18.29 -7.61 17.07
C LEU A 646 -16.82 -7.97 16.89
N LEU A 647 -16.43 -9.16 17.36
CA LEU A 647 -15.13 -9.77 17.15
C LEU A 647 -15.30 -11.00 16.26
N LEU A 648 -14.61 -11.02 15.13
CA LEU A 648 -14.54 -12.16 14.23
C LEU A 648 -13.13 -12.77 14.31
N ALA A 649 -13.07 -14.07 14.55
CA ALA A 649 -11.83 -14.84 14.54
C ALA A 649 -11.97 -16.04 13.60
N VAL A 650 -11.01 -16.22 12.71
CA VAL A 650 -10.95 -17.36 11.78
C VAL A 650 -9.53 -17.92 11.73
N HIS A 651 -9.37 -19.24 11.63
CA HIS A 651 -8.05 -19.82 11.44
C HIS A 651 -7.61 -19.70 9.98
N HIS A 652 -6.35 -19.32 9.75
CA HIS A 652 -5.81 -19.06 8.40
C HIS A 652 -5.84 -20.30 7.47
N THR A 653 -5.98 -21.51 8.01
CA THR A 653 -6.10 -22.77 7.23
C THR A 653 -7.40 -22.86 6.42
N ILE A 654 -8.47 -22.16 6.82
CA ILE A 654 -9.77 -22.19 6.13
C ILE A 654 -10.14 -20.87 5.43
N ALA A 655 -9.39 -19.80 5.70
CA ALA A 655 -9.66 -18.47 5.16
C ALA A 655 -8.36 -17.68 5.01
N ASP A 656 -8.36 -16.76 4.06
CA ASP A 656 -7.36 -15.71 3.90
C ASP A 656 -8.02 -14.33 4.03
N PHE A 657 -7.22 -13.26 3.93
CA PHE A 657 -7.74 -11.90 4.00
C PHE A 657 -8.84 -11.62 2.96
N TRP A 658 -8.69 -12.13 1.73
CA TRP A 658 -9.73 -12.00 0.69
C TRP A 658 -11.02 -12.72 1.06
N SER A 659 -10.92 -13.88 1.72
CA SER A 659 -12.09 -14.59 2.24
C SER A 659 -12.89 -13.75 3.23
N LEU A 660 -12.22 -12.95 4.07
CA LEU A 660 -12.92 -12.03 4.98
C LEU A 660 -13.70 -10.96 4.21
N VAL A 661 -13.12 -10.43 3.13
CA VAL A 661 -13.79 -9.48 2.24
C VAL A 661 -15.06 -10.10 1.64
N VAL A 662 -14.99 -11.34 1.15
CA VAL A 662 -16.15 -12.09 0.63
C VAL A 662 -17.22 -12.22 1.72
N LEU A 663 -16.84 -12.65 2.93
CA LEU A 663 -17.77 -12.85 4.04
C LEU A 663 -18.46 -11.54 4.46
N ILE A 664 -17.72 -10.43 4.55
CA ILE A 664 -18.28 -9.12 4.93
C ILE A 664 -19.30 -8.64 3.88
N ASN A 665 -18.99 -8.78 2.60
CA ASN A 665 -19.92 -8.41 1.53
C ASN A 665 -21.20 -9.26 1.57
N GLU A 666 -21.07 -10.56 1.83
CA GLU A 666 -22.23 -11.44 1.98
C GLU A 666 -23.06 -11.10 3.24
N VAL A 667 -22.44 -10.68 4.35
CA VAL A 667 -23.18 -10.17 5.53
C VAL A 667 -24.04 -8.97 5.16
N GLY A 668 -23.49 -8.02 4.39
CA GLY A 668 -24.21 -6.82 3.94
C GLY A 668 -25.42 -7.11 3.05
N VAL A 669 -25.45 -8.27 2.38
CA VAL A 669 -26.61 -8.73 1.60
C VAL A 669 -27.59 -9.53 2.45
N LEU A 670 -27.08 -10.42 3.29
CA LEU A 670 -27.88 -11.39 4.04
C LEU A 670 -28.61 -10.74 5.22
N TYR A 671 -27.98 -9.85 5.97
CA TYR A 671 -28.56 -9.26 7.18
C TYR A 671 -29.85 -8.47 6.91
N PRO A 672 -29.87 -7.46 6.03
CA PRO A 672 -31.12 -6.76 5.70
C PRO A 672 -32.21 -7.68 5.18
N ALA A 673 -31.87 -8.76 4.45
CA ALA A 673 -32.84 -9.72 3.96
C ALA A 673 -33.44 -10.62 5.04
N GLU A 674 -32.64 -11.01 6.05
CA GLU A 674 -33.14 -11.74 7.23
C GLU A 674 -34.06 -10.83 8.06
N ILE A 675 -33.71 -9.56 8.25
CA ILE A 675 -34.54 -8.56 8.95
C ILE A 675 -35.87 -8.35 8.23
N ALA A 676 -35.84 -8.24 6.90
CA ALA A 676 -37.02 -8.02 6.07
C ALA A 676 -37.85 -9.31 5.85
N GLY A 677 -37.33 -10.48 6.22
CA GLY A 677 -37.97 -11.78 5.96
C GLY A 677 -38.10 -12.12 4.46
N THR A 678 -37.33 -11.48 3.59
CA THR A 678 -37.46 -11.59 2.11
C THR A 678 -36.65 -12.74 1.52
N GLY A 679 -35.76 -13.37 2.30
CA GLY A 679 -34.99 -14.54 1.86
C GLY A 679 -34.12 -14.27 0.63
N ALA A 680 -33.17 -13.32 0.72
CA ALA A 680 -32.25 -13.04 -0.39
C ALA A 680 -31.43 -14.28 -0.77
N ALA A 681 -31.33 -14.62 -2.06
CA ALA A 681 -30.53 -15.74 -2.53
C ALA A 681 -29.19 -15.23 -3.12
N LEU A 682 -28.08 -15.66 -2.55
CA LEU A 682 -26.75 -15.50 -3.16
C LEU A 682 -26.59 -16.51 -4.29
N ALA A 683 -25.98 -16.12 -5.42
CA ALA A 683 -25.70 -17.02 -6.54
C ALA A 683 -24.93 -18.27 -6.08
N PRO A 684 -25.23 -19.47 -6.60
CA PRO A 684 -24.51 -20.69 -6.20
C PRO A 684 -23.01 -20.59 -6.52
N LEU A 685 -22.18 -21.28 -5.75
CA LEU A 685 -20.74 -21.37 -6.02
C LEU A 685 -20.47 -22.40 -7.11
N ASP A 686 -19.76 -22.01 -8.17
CA ASP A 686 -19.40 -22.91 -9.27
C ASP A 686 -18.37 -23.97 -8.86
N VAL A 687 -17.48 -23.63 -7.93
CA VAL A 687 -16.43 -24.50 -7.37
C VAL A 687 -16.23 -24.23 -5.88
N THR A 688 -15.59 -25.18 -5.20
CA THR A 688 -15.24 -25.12 -3.78
C THR A 688 -13.72 -25.12 -3.59
N TYR A 689 -13.26 -24.79 -2.37
CA TYR A 689 -11.84 -24.87 -2.05
C TYR A 689 -11.27 -26.30 -2.16
N ALA A 690 -12.08 -27.33 -1.91
CA ALA A 690 -11.67 -28.72 -2.09
C ALA A 690 -11.42 -29.07 -3.56
N ASP A 691 -12.20 -28.49 -4.48
CA ASP A 691 -11.95 -28.62 -5.91
C ASP A 691 -10.60 -28.01 -6.30
N TYR A 692 -10.30 -26.82 -5.76
CA TYR A 692 -8.98 -26.18 -5.92
C TYR A 692 -7.84 -27.05 -5.38
N ALA A 693 -7.99 -27.64 -4.19
CA ALA A 693 -6.95 -28.49 -3.58
C ALA A 693 -6.62 -29.71 -4.44
N ARG A 694 -7.64 -30.37 -5.03
CA ARG A 694 -7.44 -31.49 -5.96
C ARG A 694 -6.78 -31.06 -7.26
N TRP A 695 -7.28 -29.97 -7.86
CA TRP A 695 -6.71 -29.37 -9.05
C TRP A 695 -5.22 -29.04 -8.86
N GLN A 696 -4.84 -28.43 -7.73
CA GLN A 696 -3.46 -28.07 -7.42
C GLN A 696 -2.57 -29.33 -7.35
N ALA A 697 -3.05 -30.39 -6.72
CA ALA A 697 -2.31 -31.65 -6.63
C ALA A 697 -2.09 -32.30 -8.00
N GLU A 698 -3.06 -32.21 -8.91
CA GLU A 698 -2.93 -32.72 -10.29
C GLU A 698 -1.96 -31.88 -11.11
N MET A 699 -2.08 -30.54 -11.07
CA MET A 699 -1.20 -29.62 -11.78
C MET A 699 0.27 -29.84 -11.39
N LEU A 700 0.55 -30.00 -10.10
CA LEU A 700 1.92 -30.19 -9.59
C LEU A 700 2.54 -31.54 -9.95
N ARG A 701 1.74 -32.56 -10.28
CA ARG A 701 2.23 -33.86 -10.78
C ARG A 701 2.51 -33.83 -12.29
N GLY A 702 1.94 -32.87 -13.02
CA GLY A 702 2.08 -32.74 -14.46
C GLY A 702 3.36 -32.01 -14.90
N ALA A 703 3.43 -31.73 -16.20
CA ALA A 703 4.54 -31.00 -16.82
C ALA A 703 4.72 -29.58 -16.25
N GLU A 704 3.61 -28.91 -15.91
CA GLU A 704 3.65 -27.57 -15.33
C GLU A 704 4.31 -27.55 -13.95
N GLY A 705 3.99 -28.51 -13.08
CA GLY A 705 4.69 -28.68 -11.80
C GLY A 705 6.20 -28.88 -11.95
N ALA A 706 6.64 -29.61 -12.99
CA ALA A 706 8.06 -29.79 -13.29
C ALA A 706 8.73 -28.50 -13.78
N ARG A 707 8.06 -27.72 -14.63
CA ARG A 707 8.52 -26.40 -15.12
C ARG A 707 8.70 -25.43 -13.95
N LEU A 708 7.67 -25.32 -13.10
CA LEU A 708 7.68 -24.49 -11.90
C LEU A 708 8.80 -24.87 -10.94
N TRP A 709 9.02 -26.17 -10.69
CA TRP A 709 10.12 -26.66 -9.87
C TRP A 709 11.49 -26.28 -10.44
N SER A 710 11.68 -26.44 -11.76
CA SER A 710 12.95 -26.15 -12.42
C SER A 710 13.39 -24.71 -12.16
N TYR A 711 12.48 -23.75 -12.33
CA TYR A 711 12.75 -22.34 -12.03
C TYR A 711 13.18 -22.13 -10.58
N TRP A 712 12.37 -22.58 -9.61
CA TRP A 712 12.66 -22.33 -8.20
C TRP A 712 13.94 -23.02 -7.72
N SER A 713 14.23 -24.23 -8.24
CA SER A 713 15.46 -24.95 -7.91
C SER A 713 16.71 -24.22 -8.40
N GLN A 714 16.61 -23.45 -9.49
CA GLN A 714 17.69 -22.61 -10.00
C GLN A 714 17.77 -21.29 -9.24
N GLN A 715 16.64 -20.62 -9.01
CA GLN A 715 16.60 -19.32 -8.33
C GLN A 715 17.06 -19.38 -6.87
N LEU A 716 16.72 -20.47 -6.19
CA LEU A 716 17.10 -20.76 -4.80
C LEU A 716 18.25 -21.77 -4.72
N ALA A 717 19.09 -21.85 -5.76
CA ALA A 717 20.30 -22.64 -5.74
C ALA A 717 21.37 -22.01 -4.83
N GLY A 718 22.30 -22.86 -4.37
CA GLY A 718 23.41 -22.47 -3.50
C GLY A 718 23.00 -22.32 -2.04
N ASP A 719 23.78 -21.56 -1.29
CA ASP A 719 23.50 -21.30 0.12
C ASP A 719 22.28 -20.39 0.27
N LEU A 720 21.41 -20.74 1.21
CA LEU A 720 20.22 -19.97 1.58
C LEU A 720 20.48 -19.35 2.96
N PRO A 721 20.94 -18.10 3.03
CA PRO A 721 21.40 -17.51 4.27
C PRO A 721 20.23 -17.20 5.22
N PHE A 722 20.44 -17.44 6.52
CA PHE A 722 19.61 -16.83 7.54
C PHE A 722 19.87 -15.33 7.61
N LEU A 723 18.82 -14.56 7.84
CA LEU A 723 18.90 -13.13 8.09
C LEU A 723 19.48 -12.88 9.50
N ASN A 724 20.67 -12.29 9.57
CA ASN A 724 21.42 -12.07 10.81
C ASN A 724 21.28 -10.64 11.28
N LEU A 725 20.04 -10.27 11.66
CA LEU A 725 19.74 -8.96 12.22
C LEU A 725 20.44 -8.77 13.59
N PRO A 726 20.92 -7.56 13.90
CA PRO A 726 21.32 -7.23 15.27
C PRO A 726 20.07 -7.17 16.15
N THR A 727 19.92 -8.15 17.04
CA THR A 727 18.80 -8.24 17.98
C THR A 727 19.18 -7.62 19.33
N ASP A 728 18.19 -7.08 20.04
CA ASP A 728 18.39 -6.53 21.39
C ASP A 728 18.53 -7.64 22.44
N LYS A 729 17.94 -8.82 22.15
CA LYS A 729 17.89 -9.99 23.02
C LYS A 729 18.49 -11.22 22.33
N PRO A 730 19.04 -12.20 23.08
CA PRO A 730 19.50 -13.45 22.49
C PRO A 730 18.32 -14.22 21.89
N ARG A 731 18.51 -14.76 20.69
CA ARG A 731 17.48 -15.56 20.01
C ARG A 731 17.12 -16.81 20.85
N PRO A 732 15.82 -17.07 21.10
CA PRO A 732 15.37 -18.30 21.74
C PRO A 732 15.75 -19.55 20.92
N ALA A 733 15.97 -20.69 21.58
CA ALA A 733 16.34 -21.94 20.90
C ALA A 733 15.25 -22.50 19.96
N VAL A 734 13.99 -22.12 20.19
CA VAL A 734 12.83 -22.48 19.35
C VAL A 734 12.04 -21.20 19.05
N GLN A 735 11.54 -21.07 17.83
CA GLN A 735 10.84 -19.88 17.38
C GLN A 735 9.61 -19.65 18.24
N THR A 736 9.51 -18.45 18.78
CA THR A 736 8.30 -17.95 19.44
C THR A 736 7.50 -17.11 18.45
N TYR A 737 6.21 -16.95 18.73
CA TYR A 737 5.31 -16.14 17.91
C TYR A 737 4.83 -14.88 18.64
N ARG A 738 5.54 -14.46 19.69
CA ARG A 738 5.18 -13.28 20.50
C ARG A 738 5.56 -12.02 19.75
N GLY A 739 4.57 -11.25 19.35
CA GLY A 739 4.78 -10.07 18.52
C GLY A 739 4.22 -8.78 19.10
N ALA A 740 4.65 -7.69 18.49
CA ALA A 740 4.05 -6.37 18.59
C ALA A 740 4.27 -5.66 17.26
N SER A 741 3.72 -4.45 17.09
CA SER A 741 3.94 -3.66 15.88
C SER A 741 4.23 -2.18 16.20
N GLN A 742 4.95 -1.54 15.30
CA GLN A 742 5.17 -0.09 15.30
C GLN A 742 4.73 0.49 13.96
N THR A 743 4.26 1.73 13.94
CA THR A 743 3.72 2.35 12.73
C THR A 743 4.43 3.64 12.37
N LEU A 744 4.50 3.96 11.09
CA LEU A 744 5.05 5.20 10.57
C LEU A 744 4.25 5.66 9.35
N VAL A 745 4.03 6.97 9.22
CA VAL A 745 3.45 7.57 8.01
C VAL A 745 4.54 8.22 7.17
N ILE A 746 4.51 7.94 5.87
CA ILE A 746 5.30 8.56 4.82
C ILE A 746 4.38 9.55 4.12
N ASP A 747 4.79 10.82 4.10
CA ASP A 747 3.98 11.89 3.53
C ASP A 747 3.74 11.74 2.01
N ALA A 748 2.76 12.48 1.51
CA ALA A 748 2.37 12.46 0.12
C ALA A 748 3.48 12.95 -0.83
N ALA A 749 4.34 13.86 -0.36
CA ALA A 749 5.41 14.43 -1.20
C ALA A 749 6.48 13.38 -1.50
N LEU A 750 6.97 12.67 -0.48
CA LEU A 750 7.91 11.57 -0.66
C LEU A 750 7.27 10.41 -1.43
N THR A 751 5.99 10.12 -1.19
CA THR A 751 5.26 9.10 -1.94
C THR A 751 5.17 9.43 -3.44
N GLN A 752 4.93 10.69 -3.79
CA GLN A 752 4.90 11.14 -5.19
C GLN A 752 6.28 11.08 -5.84
N GLN A 753 7.35 11.43 -5.12
CA GLN A 753 8.73 11.29 -5.61
C GLN A 753 9.10 9.82 -5.86
N LEU A 754 8.69 8.91 -4.97
CA LEU A 754 8.86 7.47 -5.19
C LEU A 754 8.15 6.99 -6.44
N LYS A 755 6.91 7.44 -6.68
CA LYS A 755 6.16 7.11 -7.90
C LYS A 755 6.84 7.62 -9.17
N ALA A 756 7.39 8.84 -9.15
CA ALA A 756 8.15 9.37 -10.28
C ALA A 756 9.39 8.51 -10.60
N VAL A 757 10.14 8.06 -9.59
CA VAL A 757 11.27 7.13 -9.79
C VAL A 757 10.79 5.78 -10.34
N CYS A 758 9.62 5.31 -9.92
CA CYS A 758 9.03 4.09 -10.48
C CYS A 758 8.73 4.22 -11.98
N GLU A 759 8.22 5.38 -12.41
CA GLU A 759 7.95 5.68 -13.82
C GLU A 759 9.26 5.70 -14.63
N ASP A 760 10.29 6.40 -14.14
CA ASP A 760 11.60 6.51 -14.81
C ASP A 760 12.27 5.14 -15.02
N HIS A 761 12.16 4.25 -14.02
CA HIS A 761 12.74 2.90 -14.07
C HIS A 761 11.79 1.84 -14.64
N ARG A 762 10.58 2.23 -15.10
CA ARG A 762 9.53 1.32 -15.61
C ARG A 762 9.29 0.15 -14.64
N THR A 763 9.02 0.48 -13.38
CA THR A 763 8.77 -0.46 -12.31
C THR A 763 7.53 -0.04 -11.51
N THR A 764 7.12 -0.86 -10.53
CA THR A 764 5.96 -0.57 -9.68
C THR A 764 6.39 -0.07 -8.31
N LEU A 765 5.48 0.64 -7.62
CA LEU A 765 5.69 1.05 -6.24
C LEU A 765 5.97 -0.14 -5.32
N TYR A 766 5.32 -1.29 -5.55
CA TYR A 766 5.61 -2.54 -4.85
C TYR A 766 7.08 -2.94 -4.99
N THR A 767 7.60 -2.99 -6.22
CA THR A 767 8.99 -3.37 -6.49
C THR A 767 9.97 -2.38 -5.86
N ALA A 768 9.66 -1.08 -5.90
CA ALA A 768 10.51 -0.06 -5.30
C ALA A 768 10.59 -0.16 -3.77
N LEU A 769 9.45 -0.36 -3.11
CA LEU A 769 9.41 -0.55 -1.66
C LEU A 769 10.03 -1.89 -1.25
N MET A 770 9.86 -2.95 -2.03
CA MET A 770 10.53 -4.24 -1.82
C MET A 770 12.05 -4.10 -1.93
N ALA A 771 12.55 -3.37 -2.94
CA ALA A 771 13.97 -3.08 -3.10
C ALA A 771 14.52 -2.25 -1.92
N ALA A 772 13.80 -1.22 -1.50
CA ALA A 772 14.16 -0.41 -0.34
C ALA A 772 14.18 -1.24 0.95
N TRP A 773 13.25 -2.18 1.12
CA TRP A 773 13.22 -3.09 2.26
C TRP A 773 14.43 -4.02 2.28
N HIS A 774 14.76 -4.64 1.14
CA HIS A 774 16.00 -5.43 1.02
C HIS A 774 17.24 -4.60 1.31
N ALA A 775 17.30 -3.36 0.82
CA ALA A 775 18.41 -2.45 1.07
C ALA A 775 18.55 -2.12 2.55
N LEU A 776 17.45 -1.88 3.26
CA LEU A 776 17.47 -1.67 4.70
C LEU A 776 18.04 -2.88 5.43
N LEU A 777 17.53 -4.08 5.13
CA LEU A 777 18.01 -5.34 5.71
C LEU A 777 19.50 -5.58 5.42
N HIS A 778 19.95 -5.31 4.19
CA HIS A 778 21.36 -5.36 3.82
C HIS A 778 22.20 -4.39 4.65
N ARG A 779 21.74 -3.15 4.85
CA ARG A 779 22.47 -2.13 5.63
C ARG A 779 22.60 -2.48 7.11
N TYR A 780 21.64 -3.21 7.68
CA TYR A 780 21.69 -3.70 9.06
C TYR A 780 22.56 -4.94 9.25
N THR A 781 22.58 -5.84 8.26
CA THR A 781 23.22 -7.15 8.37
C THR A 781 24.59 -7.23 7.71
N GLY A 782 24.88 -6.35 6.75
CA GLY A 782 26.04 -6.44 5.86
C GLY A 782 26.00 -7.63 4.89
N GLN A 783 24.90 -8.40 4.86
CA GLN A 783 24.80 -9.63 4.06
C GLN A 783 24.59 -9.28 2.58
N PRO A 784 25.38 -9.88 1.65
CA PRO A 784 25.26 -9.60 0.23
C PRO A 784 24.09 -10.32 -0.45
N ASP A 785 23.40 -11.22 0.25
CA ASP A 785 22.29 -12.01 -0.27
C ASP A 785 21.17 -12.04 0.77
N ILE A 786 20.00 -11.53 0.40
CA ILE A 786 18.88 -11.27 1.30
C ILE A 786 17.64 -11.98 0.75
N LEU A 787 17.01 -12.81 1.58
CA LEU A 787 15.77 -13.51 1.26
C LEU A 787 14.59 -12.87 2.03
N VAL A 788 13.59 -12.40 1.30
CA VAL A 788 12.36 -11.83 1.85
C VAL A 788 11.15 -12.60 1.32
N GLY A 789 10.24 -12.96 2.21
CA GLY A 789 8.95 -13.53 1.81
C GLY A 789 7.98 -12.45 1.34
N SER A 790 7.12 -12.79 0.38
CA SER A 790 5.98 -11.94 0.04
C SER A 790 4.74 -12.76 -0.32
N PRO A 791 3.56 -12.46 0.25
CA PRO A 791 2.34 -13.19 -0.06
C PRO A 791 1.76 -12.76 -1.42
N ILE A 792 1.35 -13.74 -2.22
CA ILE A 792 0.55 -13.52 -3.42
C ILE A 792 -0.86 -14.08 -3.16
N ALA A 793 -1.91 -13.37 -3.59
CA ALA A 793 -3.31 -13.72 -3.30
C ALA A 793 -3.72 -15.12 -3.83
N GLY A 794 -3.12 -15.59 -4.93
CA GLY A 794 -3.34 -16.93 -5.48
C GLY A 794 -4.73 -17.15 -6.11
N ARG A 795 -5.47 -16.07 -6.40
CA ARG A 795 -6.85 -16.07 -6.91
C ARG A 795 -6.95 -15.39 -8.28
N ASN A 796 -6.31 -15.98 -9.29
CA ASN A 796 -6.19 -15.34 -10.61
C ASN A 796 -7.29 -15.75 -11.60
N TRP A 797 -8.38 -16.37 -11.13
CA TRP A 797 -9.48 -16.87 -11.95
C TRP A 797 -10.84 -16.47 -11.37
N ALA A 798 -11.80 -16.20 -12.25
CA ALA A 798 -13.15 -15.75 -11.87
C ALA A 798 -13.88 -16.81 -11.03
N GLU A 799 -13.64 -18.09 -11.31
CA GLU A 799 -14.29 -19.24 -10.69
C GLU A 799 -14.02 -19.32 -9.17
N VAL A 800 -12.86 -18.82 -8.71
CA VAL A 800 -12.47 -18.87 -7.28
C VAL A 800 -12.63 -17.53 -6.56
N ALA A 801 -13.10 -16.48 -7.24
CA ALA A 801 -13.19 -15.14 -6.69
C ALA A 801 -14.14 -15.04 -5.48
N GLY A 802 -15.25 -15.77 -5.52
CA GLY A 802 -16.25 -15.85 -4.45
C GLY A 802 -16.06 -17.00 -3.44
N VAL A 803 -14.97 -17.76 -3.54
CA VAL A 803 -14.76 -18.96 -2.72
C VAL A 803 -13.98 -18.63 -1.43
N VAL A 804 -14.52 -19.00 -0.27
CA VAL A 804 -13.79 -18.91 1.01
C VAL A 804 -12.77 -20.04 1.12
N GLY A 805 -11.51 -19.71 1.41
CA GLY A 805 -10.42 -20.70 1.48
C GLY A 805 -9.03 -20.07 1.64
N TYR A 806 -8.00 -20.91 1.85
CA TYR A 806 -6.60 -20.46 1.94
C TYR A 806 -5.92 -20.46 0.57
N PHE A 807 -5.97 -19.35 -0.16
CA PHE A 807 -5.34 -19.24 -1.49
C PHE A 807 -3.97 -18.55 -1.48
N VAL A 808 -3.62 -17.90 -0.37
CA VAL A 808 -2.35 -17.18 -0.25
C VAL A 808 -1.16 -18.11 -0.52
N SER A 809 -0.34 -17.73 -1.49
CA SER A 809 0.90 -18.44 -1.85
C SER A 809 2.09 -17.51 -1.62
N PRO A 810 2.81 -17.64 -0.48
CA PRO A 810 4.00 -16.85 -0.24
C PRO A 810 5.14 -17.30 -1.16
N VAL A 811 5.82 -16.33 -1.77
CA VAL A 811 7.02 -16.54 -2.60
C VAL A 811 8.26 -15.99 -1.91
N VAL A 812 9.43 -16.51 -2.29
CA VAL A 812 10.72 -16.01 -1.82
C VAL A 812 11.29 -15.05 -2.86
N ILE A 813 11.55 -13.83 -2.45
CA ILE A 813 12.21 -12.80 -3.25
C ILE A 813 13.66 -12.70 -2.75
N ARG A 814 14.62 -12.94 -3.67
CA ARG A 814 16.06 -12.95 -3.38
C ARG A 814 16.71 -11.70 -3.97
N GLY A 815 17.31 -10.87 -3.11
CA GLY A 815 18.06 -9.68 -3.52
C GLY A 815 19.57 -9.87 -3.33
N SER A 816 20.37 -9.41 -4.30
CA SER A 816 21.83 -9.46 -4.23
C SER A 816 22.44 -8.06 -4.11
N PHE A 817 23.47 -7.94 -3.28
CA PHE A 817 24.23 -6.72 -2.99
C PHE A 817 25.74 -6.94 -3.17
N ALA A 818 26.17 -8.05 -3.79
CA ALA A 818 27.59 -8.40 -3.95
C ALA A 818 28.42 -7.31 -4.64
N ASP A 819 27.82 -6.58 -5.60
CA ASP A 819 28.49 -5.52 -6.37
C ASP A 819 28.20 -4.11 -5.84
N ASN A 820 27.64 -3.97 -4.62
CA ASN A 820 27.22 -2.71 -4.03
C ASN A 820 26.38 -1.85 -5.01
N PRO A 821 25.22 -2.36 -5.45
CA PRO A 821 24.44 -1.73 -6.51
C PRO A 821 23.98 -0.32 -6.12
N SER A 822 23.73 0.52 -7.12
CA SER A 822 22.93 1.73 -6.93
C SER A 822 21.46 1.37 -6.69
N PHE A 823 20.66 2.33 -6.23
CA PHE A 823 19.23 2.09 -6.11
C PHE A 823 18.59 1.74 -7.46
N GLY A 824 18.96 2.43 -8.54
CA GLY A 824 18.51 2.11 -9.89
C GLY A 824 18.82 0.68 -10.33
N ALA A 825 20.06 0.21 -10.10
CA ALA A 825 20.45 -1.16 -10.44
C ALA A 825 19.71 -2.21 -9.59
N LEU A 826 19.50 -1.92 -8.31
CA LEU A 826 18.71 -2.78 -7.42
C LEU A 826 17.24 -2.85 -7.86
N LEU A 827 16.65 -1.74 -8.32
CA LEU A 827 15.29 -1.72 -8.87
C LEU A 827 15.18 -2.63 -10.10
N ASP A 828 16.15 -2.57 -11.01
CA ASP A 828 16.15 -3.41 -12.21
C ASP A 828 16.25 -4.90 -11.86
N GLN A 829 17.14 -5.26 -10.93
CA GLN A 829 17.26 -6.63 -10.43
C GLN A 829 15.97 -7.09 -9.73
N MET A 830 15.41 -6.25 -8.86
CA MET A 830 14.22 -6.58 -8.08
C MET A 830 13.00 -6.72 -8.98
N ARG A 831 12.88 -5.88 -10.02
CA ARG A 831 11.84 -6.00 -11.04
C ARG A 831 11.87 -7.37 -11.70
N GLN A 832 13.03 -7.82 -12.16
CA GLN A 832 13.18 -9.14 -12.78
C GLN A 832 12.83 -10.27 -11.78
N THR A 833 13.31 -10.17 -10.54
CA THR A 833 13.04 -11.17 -9.51
C THR A 833 11.55 -11.28 -9.16
N VAL A 834 10.86 -10.15 -9.06
CA VAL A 834 9.41 -10.08 -8.80
C VAL A 834 8.62 -10.66 -9.98
N LEU A 835 9.03 -10.33 -11.21
CA LEU A 835 8.42 -10.88 -12.43
C LEU A 835 8.46 -12.40 -12.45
N ASP A 836 9.65 -12.94 -12.27
CA ASP A 836 9.87 -14.37 -12.34
C ASP A 836 9.15 -15.07 -11.19
N ALA A 837 9.13 -14.49 -9.98
CA ALA A 837 8.36 -15.02 -8.86
C ALA A 837 6.84 -15.05 -9.14
N LEU A 838 6.29 -14.03 -9.80
CA LEU A 838 4.87 -13.99 -10.20
C LEU A 838 4.53 -15.03 -11.28
N GLU A 839 5.42 -15.31 -12.23
CA GLU A 839 5.19 -16.37 -13.23
C GLU A 839 5.20 -17.78 -12.61
N HIS A 840 5.85 -17.94 -11.46
CA HIS A 840 6.09 -19.25 -10.85
C HIS A 840 5.44 -19.42 -9.46
N HIS A 841 4.59 -18.48 -9.03
CA HIS A 841 3.96 -18.44 -7.69
C HIS A 841 3.05 -19.64 -7.37
N GLN A 842 2.59 -20.36 -8.39
CA GLN A 842 1.74 -21.53 -8.22
C GLN A 842 2.48 -22.72 -7.58
N TYR A 843 3.81 -22.66 -7.48
CA TYR A 843 4.60 -23.66 -6.77
C TYR A 843 4.63 -23.36 -5.26
N PRO A 844 4.06 -24.24 -4.41
CA PRO A 844 3.89 -23.88 -3.00
C PRO A 844 5.20 -23.85 -2.21
N LEU A 845 5.37 -22.81 -1.37
CA LEU A 845 6.53 -22.64 -0.49
C LEU A 845 6.86 -23.87 0.35
N ALA A 846 5.83 -24.56 0.86
CA ALA A 846 5.99 -25.76 1.65
C ALA A 846 6.72 -26.88 0.89
N LEU A 847 6.39 -27.04 -0.40
CA LEU A 847 7.04 -28.02 -1.26
C LEU A 847 8.45 -27.58 -1.65
N LEU A 848 8.69 -26.27 -1.81
CA LEU A 848 10.04 -25.73 -1.97
C LEU A 848 10.91 -26.07 -0.77
N ALA A 849 10.46 -25.78 0.45
CA ALA A 849 11.20 -26.08 1.66
C ALA A 849 11.43 -27.59 1.86
N GLU A 850 10.45 -28.43 1.51
CA GLU A 850 10.58 -29.90 1.56
C GLU A 850 11.67 -30.41 0.60
N ARG A 851 11.69 -29.91 -0.64
CA ARG A 851 12.61 -30.39 -1.68
C ARG A 851 14.00 -29.77 -1.63
N LEU A 852 14.11 -28.47 -1.35
CA LEU A 852 15.39 -27.76 -1.23
C LEU A 852 16.17 -28.21 0.01
N LYS A 853 15.47 -28.69 1.04
CA LYS A 853 16.06 -29.14 2.32
C LYS A 853 17.05 -28.09 2.89
N PRO A 854 16.61 -26.83 3.10
CA PRO A 854 17.47 -25.81 3.70
C PRO A 854 17.92 -26.26 5.10
N VAL A 855 19.00 -25.65 5.60
CA VAL A 855 19.48 -25.87 6.96
C VAL A 855 18.32 -25.64 7.93
N ARG A 856 18.04 -26.65 8.77
CA ARG A 856 16.96 -26.59 9.74
C ARG A 856 17.48 -25.98 11.03
N ASP A 857 16.87 -24.87 11.42
CA ASP A 857 17.05 -24.23 12.71
C ASP A 857 15.66 -24.04 13.32
N PRO A 858 15.32 -24.70 14.44
CA PRO A 858 14.00 -24.58 15.06
C PRO A 858 13.71 -23.17 15.59
N SER A 859 14.72 -22.30 15.70
CA SER A 859 14.56 -20.90 16.08
C SER A 859 14.17 -19.96 14.92
N ARG A 860 14.07 -20.47 13.69
CA ARG A 860 13.88 -19.68 12.47
C ARG A 860 12.95 -20.37 11.47
N SER A 861 12.20 -19.54 10.73
CA SER A 861 11.56 -19.98 9.50
C SER A 861 12.61 -20.42 8.47
N PRO A 862 12.37 -21.52 7.72
CA PRO A 862 13.42 -22.24 6.97
C PRO A 862 13.95 -21.53 5.71
N LEU A 863 13.25 -20.54 5.15
CA LEU A 863 13.66 -19.88 3.90
C LEU A 863 13.85 -18.36 4.05
N PHE A 864 13.03 -17.70 4.85
CA PHE A 864 13.14 -16.26 5.11
C PHE A 864 12.62 -15.95 6.51
N GLN A 865 13.14 -14.88 7.12
CA GLN A 865 12.74 -14.40 8.45
C GLN A 865 12.19 -12.97 8.42
N ALA A 866 12.18 -12.34 7.24
CA ALA A 866 11.52 -11.07 6.99
C ALA A 866 10.47 -11.23 5.88
N MET A 867 9.33 -10.57 6.03
CA MET A 867 8.27 -10.53 5.04
C MET A 867 7.90 -9.10 4.66
N PHE A 868 7.51 -8.88 3.40
CA PHE A 868 7.03 -7.61 2.90
C PHE A 868 5.66 -7.76 2.23
N ILE A 869 4.73 -6.87 2.59
CA ILE A 869 3.35 -6.86 2.13
C ILE A 869 2.99 -5.42 1.72
N LEU A 870 2.45 -5.24 0.51
CA LEU A 870 1.82 -3.99 0.09
C LEU A 870 0.33 -4.24 -0.17
N GLN A 871 -0.55 -3.52 0.51
CA GLN A 871 -1.99 -3.55 0.28
C GLN A 871 -2.42 -2.27 -0.44
N LYS A 872 -3.17 -2.41 -1.54
CA LYS A 872 -3.77 -1.27 -2.23
C LYS A 872 -5.11 -0.91 -1.60
N ALA A 873 -5.27 0.34 -1.15
CA ALA A 873 -6.53 0.83 -0.63
C ALA A 873 -7.65 0.89 -1.68
N GLN A 874 -7.39 0.89 -2.99
CA GLN A 874 -8.46 1.01 -3.99
C GLN A 874 -9.44 -0.17 -4.00
N LEU A 875 -8.96 -1.41 -3.87
CA LEU A 875 -9.83 -2.60 -3.75
C LEU A 875 -10.69 -2.58 -2.48
N LEU A 876 -10.21 -1.90 -1.44
CA LEU A 876 -10.83 -1.83 -0.12
C LEU A 876 -11.69 -0.56 0.05
N ASN A 877 -11.36 0.54 -0.64
CA ASN A 877 -12.04 1.83 -0.61
C ASN A 877 -13.39 1.78 -1.33
N ASP A 878 -13.45 1.08 -2.46
CA ASP A 878 -14.71 0.86 -3.20
C ASP A 878 -15.73 0.07 -2.36
N GLN A 879 -15.29 -0.59 -1.29
CA GLN A 879 -16.12 -1.35 -0.35
C GLN A 879 -16.20 -0.73 1.06
N GLY A 880 -15.61 0.46 1.29
CA GLY A 880 -15.60 1.11 2.61
C GLY A 880 -14.72 0.42 3.68
N LEU A 881 -13.87 -0.54 3.29
CA LEU A 881 -13.10 -1.40 4.19
C LEU A 881 -11.69 -0.88 4.54
N THR A 882 -11.12 0.02 3.74
CA THR A 882 -9.74 0.51 3.96
C THR A 882 -9.48 1.01 5.38
N PRO A 883 -10.37 1.84 5.98
CA PRO A 883 -10.13 2.32 7.33
C PRO A 883 -10.16 1.21 8.40
N PHE A 884 -10.89 0.11 8.15
CA PHE A 884 -10.93 -1.07 9.03
C PHE A 884 -9.63 -1.87 8.93
N VAL A 885 -9.06 -1.96 7.73
CA VAL A 885 -7.78 -2.65 7.48
C VAL A 885 -6.61 -1.83 8.03
N LEU A 886 -6.67 -0.51 7.86
CA LEU A 886 -5.71 0.44 8.41
C LEU A 886 -5.84 0.65 9.92
N ARG A 887 -6.91 0.12 10.54
CA ARG A 887 -7.25 0.34 11.96
C ARG A 887 -7.37 1.84 12.30
N GLU A 888 -7.82 2.64 11.33
CA GLU A 888 -8.13 4.04 11.54
C GLU A 888 -9.33 4.13 12.47
N THR A 889 -9.08 4.60 13.69
CA THR A 889 -10.09 4.63 14.75
C THR A 889 -11.20 5.61 14.39
N GLY A 890 -12.46 5.16 14.48
CA GLY A 890 -13.63 6.02 14.29
C GLY A 890 -14.18 6.11 12.87
N ALA A 891 -13.53 5.50 11.88
CA ALA A 891 -14.08 5.42 10.53
C ALA A 891 -15.29 4.49 10.46
N GLN A 892 -16.32 4.88 9.70
CA GLN A 892 -17.61 4.20 9.65
C GLN A 892 -17.93 3.59 8.28
N MET A 893 -18.67 2.48 8.28
CA MET A 893 -19.22 1.82 7.09
C MET A 893 -20.61 1.29 7.43
N ASP A 894 -21.59 1.46 6.53
CA ASP A 894 -22.91 0.82 6.68
C ASP A 894 -22.97 -0.47 5.86
N LEU A 895 -23.37 -1.56 6.51
CA LEU A 895 -23.61 -2.88 5.91
C LEU A 895 -25.10 -3.22 5.99
N GLY A 896 -25.92 -2.49 5.24
CA GLY A 896 -27.33 -2.83 5.06
C GLY A 896 -28.11 -2.77 6.38
N GLY A 897 -27.90 -1.72 7.17
CA GLY A 897 -28.53 -1.55 8.49
C GLY A 897 -27.65 -1.94 9.67
N LEU A 898 -26.38 -2.24 9.42
CA LEU A 898 -25.34 -2.39 10.45
C LEU A 898 -24.31 -1.28 10.26
N THR A 899 -24.35 -0.25 11.10
CA THR A 899 -23.34 0.80 11.10
C THR A 899 -22.09 0.29 11.83
N LEU A 900 -21.07 -0.11 11.09
CA LEU A 900 -19.78 -0.51 11.64
C LEU A 900 -18.87 0.70 11.86
N GLU A 901 -18.11 0.70 12.95
CA GLU A 901 -17.02 1.63 13.23
C GLU A 901 -15.74 0.82 13.49
N SER A 902 -14.63 1.22 12.89
CA SER A 902 -13.34 0.53 13.01
C SER A 902 -12.81 0.55 14.45
N LEU A 903 -12.36 -0.61 14.95
CA LEU A 903 -11.77 -0.79 16.28
C LEU A 903 -10.38 -1.44 16.16
N ALA A 904 -9.36 -0.75 16.67
CA ALA A 904 -8.00 -1.29 16.73
C ALA A 904 -7.88 -2.34 17.84
N LEU A 905 -7.46 -3.56 17.49
CA LEU A 905 -7.08 -4.60 18.43
C LEU A 905 -5.57 -4.61 18.67
N GLU A 906 -5.16 -4.87 19.91
CA GLU A 906 -3.77 -5.08 20.27
C GLU A 906 -3.22 -6.35 19.58
N GLN A 907 -2.15 -6.20 18.79
CA GLN A 907 -1.44 -7.34 18.19
C GLN A 907 -0.41 -7.90 19.18
N ARG A 908 -0.54 -9.18 19.54
CA ARG A 908 0.45 -9.89 20.38
C ARG A 908 1.20 -11.00 19.64
N VAL A 909 1.05 -11.07 18.32
CA VAL A 909 1.61 -12.14 17.49
C VAL A 909 2.50 -11.63 16.38
N ALA A 910 3.56 -12.37 16.06
CA ALA A 910 4.43 -12.16 14.90
C ALA A 910 4.80 -13.51 14.29
N GLN A 911 4.53 -13.69 12.98
CA GLN A 911 4.81 -14.95 12.26
C GLN A 911 6.29 -15.12 11.92
N PHE A 912 7.01 -14.00 11.80
CA PHE A 912 8.41 -13.93 11.41
C PHE A 912 9.17 -12.98 12.35
N ASP A 913 10.50 -12.87 12.18
CA ASP A 913 11.28 -11.92 12.97
C ASP A 913 10.80 -10.49 12.71
N LEU A 914 10.53 -10.15 11.43
CA LEU A 914 10.00 -8.88 10.97
C LEU A 914 8.97 -9.08 9.84
N THR A 915 7.86 -8.35 9.88
CA THR A 915 6.91 -8.25 8.75
C THR A 915 6.57 -6.78 8.51
N LEU A 916 6.99 -6.25 7.36
CA LEU A 916 6.66 -4.88 6.95
C LEU A 916 5.39 -4.90 6.09
N VAL A 917 4.32 -4.32 6.63
CA VAL A 917 3.05 -4.08 5.93
C VAL A 917 2.99 -2.61 5.54
N MET A 918 2.75 -2.34 4.26
CA MET A 918 2.57 -0.99 3.74
C MET A 918 1.21 -0.85 3.06
N VAL A 919 0.58 0.30 3.23
CA VAL A 919 -0.72 0.62 2.62
C VAL A 919 -0.67 2.04 2.05
N GLU A 920 -1.22 2.21 0.86
CA GLU A 920 -1.39 3.53 0.25
C GLU A 920 -2.71 4.17 0.71
N ALA A 921 -2.66 5.32 1.39
CA ALA A 921 -3.84 5.98 1.95
C ALA A 921 -3.69 7.50 1.92
N ASN A 922 -4.77 8.23 1.63
CA ASN A 922 -4.82 9.70 1.65
C ASN A 922 -3.68 10.38 0.85
N GLY A 923 -3.23 9.76 -0.25
CA GLY A 923 -2.12 10.25 -1.09
C GLY A 923 -0.70 9.96 -0.54
N GLY A 924 -0.57 9.39 0.65
CA GLY A 924 0.71 8.94 1.25
C GLY A 924 0.79 7.42 1.42
N LEU A 925 1.79 6.97 2.18
CA LEU A 925 1.97 5.56 2.57
C LEU A 925 1.97 5.43 4.10
N ALA A 926 1.20 4.49 4.63
CA ALA A 926 1.31 4.04 6.00
C ALA A 926 2.13 2.75 6.05
N ALA A 927 3.07 2.66 6.98
CA ALA A 927 3.89 1.49 7.25
C ALA A 927 3.59 0.95 8.66
N SER A 928 3.46 -0.36 8.77
CA SER A 928 3.41 -1.09 10.04
C SER A 928 4.49 -2.17 10.01
N LEU A 929 5.40 -2.14 10.98
CA LEU A 929 6.44 -3.14 11.15
C LEU A 929 6.09 -4.01 12.34
N GLU A 930 5.62 -5.22 12.06
CA GLU A 930 5.40 -6.27 13.05
C GLU A 930 6.74 -6.95 13.36
N TYR A 931 7.00 -7.24 14.63
CA TYR A 931 8.29 -7.78 15.06
C TYR A 931 8.16 -8.77 16.22
N ASN A 932 9.11 -9.70 16.32
CA ASN A 932 9.20 -10.63 17.44
C ASN A 932 9.77 -9.93 18.69
N THR A 933 8.97 -9.86 19.75
CA THR A 933 9.30 -9.19 21.03
C THR A 933 10.35 -9.92 21.86
N ASP A 934 10.62 -11.19 21.57
CA ASP A 934 11.72 -11.95 22.18
C ASP A 934 13.08 -11.65 21.51
N LEU A 935 13.07 -10.91 20.39
CA LEU A 935 14.28 -10.49 19.68
C LEU A 935 14.52 -8.98 19.79
N PHE A 936 13.47 -8.17 19.67
CA PHE A 936 13.58 -6.72 19.57
C PHE A 936 12.79 -5.98 20.65
N GLU A 937 13.29 -4.81 21.01
CA GLU A 937 12.58 -3.80 21.79
C GLU A 937 11.87 -2.79 20.86
N ALA A 938 10.78 -2.20 21.36
CA ALA A 938 9.98 -1.23 20.60
C ALA A 938 10.82 -0.06 20.04
N ALA A 939 11.76 0.47 20.83
CA ALA A 939 12.62 1.59 20.44
C ALA A 939 13.55 1.24 19.26
N THR A 940 14.01 -0.01 19.17
CA THR A 940 14.84 -0.47 18.05
C THR A 940 14.04 -0.53 16.74
N ILE A 941 12.78 -0.95 16.82
CA ILE A 941 11.88 -1.03 15.67
C ILE A 941 11.42 0.35 15.22
N GLU A 942 11.12 1.25 16.15
CA GLU A 942 10.82 2.66 15.86
C GLU A 942 11.98 3.33 15.12
N ARG A 943 13.22 3.12 15.61
CA ARG A 943 14.44 3.59 14.94
C ARG A 943 14.59 2.97 13.54
N MET A 944 14.30 1.67 13.39
CA MET A 944 14.34 1.00 12.08
C MET A 944 13.35 1.59 11.06
N LEU A 945 12.14 1.94 11.48
CA LEU A 945 11.17 2.65 10.63
C LEU A 945 11.66 4.06 10.29
N GLY A 946 12.26 4.78 11.24
CA GLY A 946 12.90 6.08 11.00
C GLY A 946 14.02 5.98 9.96
N HIS A 947 14.88 4.97 10.06
CA HIS A 947 15.92 4.66 9.08
C HIS A 947 15.34 4.32 7.71
N PHE A 948 14.25 3.56 7.65
CA PHE A 948 13.57 3.23 6.39
C PHE A 948 13.10 4.49 5.66
N ARG A 949 12.47 5.44 6.39
CA ARG A 949 12.06 6.74 5.82
C ARG A 949 13.23 7.57 5.32
N THR A 950 14.31 7.67 6.12
CA THR A 950 15.53 8.40 5.73
C THR A 950 16.14 7.80 4.46
N LEU A 951 16.19 6.48 4.38
CA LEU A 951 16.72 5.75 3.24
C LEU A 951 15.85 5.96 2.00
N LEU A 952 14.53 5.89 2.11
CA LEU A 952 13.60 6.19 1.01
C LEU A 952 13.79 7.61 0.46
N ALA A 953 13.88 8.62 1.34
CA ALA A 953 14.12 10.00 0.96
C ALA A 953 15.46 10.17 0.21
N ALA A 954 16.50 9.47 0.66
CA ALA A 954 17.80 9.50 0.00
C ALA A 954 17.81 8.76 -1.35
N MET A 955 17.11 7.63 -1.45
CA MET A 955 16.97 6.85 -2.68
C MET A 955 16.30 7.64 -3.79
N VAL A 956 15.24 8.39 -3.49
CA VAL A 956 14.57 9.24 -4.50
C VAL A 956 15.39 10.46 -4.88
N ALA A 957 16.15 11.02 -3.94
CA ALA A 957 16.98 12.19 -4.21
C ALA A 957 18.25 11.83 -4.99
N GLN A 958 18.81 10.63 -4.81
CA GLN A 958 20.10 10.22 -5.35
C GLN A 958 20.10 8.76 -5.85
N PRO A 959 19.25 8.40 -6.84
CA PRO A 959 19.05 7.00 -7.25
C PRO A 959 20.29 6.33 -7.87
N ALA A 960 21.25 7.12 -8.35
CA ALA A 960 22.50 6.65 -8.93
C ALA A 960 23.60 6.33 -7.88
N GLN A 961 23.43 6.75 -6.62
CA GLN A 961 24.40 6.46 -5.57
C GLN A 961 24.33 4.98 -5.15
N PRO A 962 25.48 4.36 -4.81
CA PRO A 962 25.51 3.02 -4.22
C PRO A 962 24.71 2.98 -2.90
N ILE A 963 24.01 1.87 -2.65
CA ILE A 963 23.14 1.71 -1.45
C ILE A 963 23.91 1.95 -0.14
N VAL A 964 25.17 1.54 -0.04
CA VAL A 964 26.00 1.74 1.16
C VAL A 964 26.31 3.21 1.45
N ALA A 965 26.34 4.05 0.41
CA ALA A 965 26.68 5.47 0.53
C ALA A 965 25.48 6.35 0.95
N LEU A 966 24.26 5.83 0.79
CA LEU A 966 23.05 6.56 1.20
C LEU A 966 22.99 6.72 2.73
N PRO A 967 22.56 7.89 3.23
CA PRO A 967 22.38 8.11 4.66
C PRO A 967 21.30 7.17 5.23
N LEU A 968 21.56 6.65 6.42
CA LEU A 968 20.64 5.79 7.17
C LEU A 968 20.14 6.49 8.43
N LEU A 969 21.06 7.13 9.16
CA LEU A 969 20.79 7.84 10.41
C LEU A 969 19.91 9.07 10.16
N CYS A 970 18.94 9.29 11.03
CA CYS A 970 18.19 10.54 11.04
C CYS A 970 19.04 11.70 11.58
N LEU A 971 18.56 12.94 11.44
CA LEU A 971 19.28 14.13 11.90
C LEU A 971 19.57 14.11 13.41
N ALA A 972 18.66 13.55 14.22
CA ALA A 972 18.86 13.45 15.67
C ALA A 972 19.99 12.48 16.03
N GLU A 973 20.06 11.34 15.35
CA GLU A 973 21.14 10.36 15.55
C GLU A 973 22.48 10.88 15.03
N ARG A 974 22.46 11.65 13.95
CA ARG A 974 23.67 12.33 13.48
C ARG A 974 24.16 13.35 14.50
N ALA A 975 23.27 14.14 15.09
CA ALA A 975 23.61 15.08 16.14
C ALA A 975 24.18 14.35 17.38
N LEU A 976 23.63 13.19 17.75
CA LEU A 976 24.17 12.36 18.83
C LEU A 976 25.57 11.85 18.53
N LEU A 977 25.85 11.45 17.28
CA LEU A 977 27.20 11.06 16.85
C LEU A 977 28.17 12.25 16.93
N ASP A 978 27.73 13.45 16.55
CA ASP A 978 28.54 14.66 16.66
C ASP A 978 28.78 15.03 18.14
N GLU A 979 27.78 14.84 19.02
CA GLU A 979 27.88 15.03 20.48
C GLU A 979 28.87 14.04 21.11
N TRP A 980 28.75 12.75 20.81
CA TRP A 980 29.67 11.73 21.32
C TRP A 980 31.12 11.93 20.85
N ASN A 981 31.32 12.55 19.68
CA ASN A 981 32.63 12.88 19.15
C ASN A 981 33.10 14.31 19.50
N ALA A 982 32.35 15.06 20.32
CA ALA A 982 32.73 16.40 20.79
C ALA A 982 33.81 16.34 21.90
N THR A 983 34.85 15.52 21.71
CA THR A 983 35.90 15.24 22.69
C THR A 983 37.11 16.19 22.56
N ALA A 984 36.92 17.36 21.95
CA ALA A 984 37.99 18.32 21.70
C ALA A 984 38.53 18.89 23.01
N LEU A 985 39.80 18.60 23.31
CA LEU A 985 40.48 19.04 24.52
C LEU A 985 41.79 19.76 24.18
N SER A 986 42.11 20.81 24.93
CA SER A 986 43.41 21.47 24.83
C SER A 986 44.48 20.61 25.51
N TYR A 987 45.57 20.35 24.81
CA TYR A 987 46.78 19.71 25.33
C TYR A 987 47.99 20.25 24.56
N SER A 988 49.19 19.99 25.07
CA SER A 988 50.42 20.46 24.43
C SER A 988 50.68 19.73 23.12
N ARG A 989 50.71 20.47 22.00
CA ARG A 989 51.02 19.93 20.66
C ARG A 989 52.50 20.04 20.29
N THR A 990 53.27 20.76 21.10
CA THR A 990 54.68 21.06 20.85
C THR A 990 55.61 20.25 21.74
N GLN A 991 55.10 19.63 22.80
CA GLN A 991 55.89 18.78 23.68
C GLN A 991 55.91 17.33 23.19
N ARG A 992 57.07 16.71 23.35
CA ARG A 992 57.35 15.29 23.17
C ARG A 992 57.13 14.56 24.50
N LEU A 993 57.00 13.25 24.42
CA LEU A 993 56.69 12.40 25.57
C LEU A 993 57.70 12.56 26.73
N HIS A 994 59.00 12.55 26.43
CA HIS A 994 60.04 12.68 27.46
C HIS A 994 60.07 14.08 28.08
N GLU A 995 59.67 15.12 27.36
CA GLU A 995 59.64 16.50 27.86
C GLU A 995 58.57 16.69 28.95
N LEU A 996 57.50 15.87 28.94
CA LEU A 996 56.53 15.86 30.05
C LEU A 996 57.17 15.36 31.35
N PHE A 997 58.04 14.36 31.26
CA PHE A 997 58.81 13.85 32.39
C PHE A 997 59.86 14.87 32.84
N GLU A 998 60.63 15.46 31.91
CA GLU A 998 61.64 16.48 32.23
C GLU A 998 61.04 17.69 32.94
N ALA A 999 59.89 18.18 32.47
CA ALA A 999 59.16 19.26 33.15
C ALA A 999 58.74 18.87 34.58
N GLN A 1000 58.46 17.58 34.84
CA GLN A 1000 58.17 17.10 36.19
C GLN A 1000 59.43 16.97 37.06
N VAL A 1001 60.56 16.56 36.47
CA VAL A 1001 61.88 16.50 37.15
C VAL A 1001 62.27 17.89 37.65
N GLU A 1002 62.08 18.93 36.83
CA GLU A 1002 62.33 20.32 37.24
C GLU A 1002 61.42 20.78 38.39
N ARG A 1003 60.17 20.30 38.42
CA ARG A 1003 59.18 20.69 39.44
C ARG A 1003 59.39 20.01 40.78
N THR A 1004 59.72 18.71 40.79
CA THR A 1004 59.82 17.90 42.03
C THR A 1004 60.99 16.90 41.97
N PRO A 1005 62.25 17.37 41.95
CA PRO A 1005 63.41 16.52 41.71
C PRO A 1005 63.63 15.45 42.80
N ASP A 1006 63.32 15.78 44.05
CA ASP A 1006 63.55 14.90 45.22
C ASP A 1006 62.39 13.93 45.51
N ALA A 1007 61.28 14.02 44.76
CA ALA A 1007 60.16 13.10 44.93
C ALA A 1007 60.51 11.70 44.39
N ILE A 1008 59.98 10.65 45.01
CA ILE A 1008 60.14 9.27 44.53
C ILE A 1008 59.36 9.09 43.23
N ALA A 1009 60.05 8.69 42.16
CA ALA A 1009 59.48 8.44 40.84
C ALA A 1009 59.15 6.96 40.64
N VAL A 1010 60.11 6.08 40.91
CA VAL A 1010 60.01 4.63 40.62
C VAL A 1010 60.36 3.83 41.87
N ILE A 1011 59.55 2.82 42.17
CA ILE A 1011 59.79 1.84 43.22
C ILE A 1011 59.75 0.44 42.59
N PHE A 1012 60.79 -0.34 42.86
CA PHE A 1012 60.88 -1.74 42.47
C PHE A 1012 61.52 -2.51 43.63
N GLU A 1013 60.74 -3.37 44.28
CA GLU A 1013 61.17 -4.10 45.49
C GLU A 1013 61.73 -3.15 46.57
N ASP A 1014 62.99 -3.29 46.95
CA ASP A 1014 63.68 -2.43 47.92
C ASP A 1014 64.33 -1.18 47.31
N GLN A 1015 64.33 -1.06 45.97
CA GLN A 1015 64.92 0.05 45.24
C GLN A 1015 63.92 1.19 45.05
N GLN A 1016 64.37 2.41 45.32
CA GLN A 1016 63.61 3.63 45.06
C GLN A 1016 64.51 4.63 44.32
N LEU A 1017 64.01 5.20 43.23
CA LEU A 1017 64.68 6.27 42.51
C LEU A 1017 63.86 7.55 42.61
N THR A 1018 64.51 8.67 42.93
CA THR A 1018 63.89 9.99 42.79
C THR A 1018 63.74 10.38 41.32
N TYR A 1019 62.93 11.39 41.03
CA TYR A 1019 62.84 11.97 39.68
C TYR A 1019 64.20 12.41 39.14
N ALA A 1020 65.02 13.07 39.96
CA ALA A 1020 66.36 13.52 39.57
C ALA A 1020 67.35 12.36 39.36
N GLU A 1021 67.27 11.30 40.15
CA GLU A 1021 68.12 10.11 39.97
C GLU A 1021 67.74 9.34 38.70
N LEU A 1022 66.44 9.17 38.45
CA LEU A 1022 65.93 8.53 37.24
C LEU A 1022 66.34 9.33 35.98
N ASP A 1023 66.17 10.65 35.99
CA ASP A 1023 66.52 11.52 34.88
C ASP A 1023 68.02 11.48 34.57
N ARG A 1024 68.87 11.57 35.60
CA ARG A 1024 70.33 11.50 35.45
C ARG A 1024 70.77 10.22 34.75
N ARG A 1025 70.26 9.06 35.20
CA ARG A 1025 70.58 7.76 34.59
C ARG A 1025 70.05 7.66 33.16
N ALA A 1026 68.86 8.19 32.89
CA ALA A 1026 68.29 8.24 31.55
C ALA A 1026 69.10 9.16 30.61
N ASN A 1027 69.59 10.31 31.10
CA ASN A 1027 70.42 11.23 30.33
C ASN A 1027 71.77 10.59 29.96
N GLN A 1028 72.42 9.92 30.91
CA GLN A 1028 73.69 9.20 30.67
C GLN A 1028 73.53 8.14 29.57
N LEU A 1029 72.47 7.33 29.66
CA LEU A 1029 72.17 6.34 28.61
C LEU A 1029 71.80 7.01 27.29
N ALA A 1030 71.04 8.11 27.30
CA ALA A 1030 70.65 8.82 26.08
C ALA A 1030 71.86 9.41 25.32
N HIS A 1031 72.82 10.03 26.02
CA HIS A 1031 74.08 10.48 25.41
C HIS A 1031 74.86 9.32 24.81
N HIS A 1032 74.89 8.18 25.51
CA HIS A 1032 75.56 6.96 25.04
C HIS A 1032 74.91 6.36 23.79
N LEU A 1033 73.58 6.46 23.69
CA LEU A 1033 72.78 6.07 22.53
C LEU A 1033 72.97 7.04 21.34
N GLN A 1034 72.99 8.35 21.57
CA GLN A 1034 73.27 9.35 20.54
C GLN A 1034 74.66 9.16 19.93
N ALA A 1035 75.68 8.88 20.76
CA ALA A 1035 77.03 8.56 20.30
C ALA A 1035 77.09 7.30 19.40
N ARG A 1036 76.05 6.45 19.43
CA ARG A 1036 75.89 5.24 18.60
C ARG A 1036 74.94 5.43 17.42
N GLY A 1037 74.50 6.66 17.18
CA GLY A 1037 73.66 7.03 16.03
C GLY A 1037 72.16 6.86 16.26
N VAL A 1038 71.70 6.80 17.50
CA VAL A 1038 70.26 6.93 17.80
C VAL A 1038 69.84 8.39 17.61
N GLY A 1039 68.72 8.60 16.93
CA GLY A 1039 68.13 9.88 16.60
C GLY A 1039 66.72 9.69 16.02
N PRO A 1040 66.11 10.74 15.41
CA PRO A 1040 64.74 10.70 14.89
C PRO A 1040 64.45 9.47 14.02
N ASP A 1041 63.30 8.83 14.25
CA ASP A 1041 62.81 7.60 13.59
C ASP A 1041 63.77 6.39 13.61
N ARG A 1042 64.84 6.43 14.41
CA ARG A 1042 65.71 5.29 14.63
C ARG A 1042 65.09 4.36 15.67
N LEU A 1043 64.82 3.12 15.27
CA LEU A 1043 64.22 2.12 16.14
C LEU A 1043 65.27 1.42 17.02
N VAL A 1044 64.98 1.34 18.32
CA VAL A 1044 65.81 0.68 19.32
C VAL A 1044 65.00 -0.46 19.96
N GLY A 1045 65.42 -1.69 19.74
CA GLY A 1045 64.86 -2.85 20.43
C GLY A 1045 65.14 -2.76 21.94
N VAL A 1046 64.13 -2.99 22.77
CA VAL A 1046 64.26 -2.98 24.23
C VAL A 1046 63.77 -4.31 24.76
N CYS A 1047 64.71 -5.20 25.12
CA CYS A 1047 64.44 -6.53 25.66
C CYS A 1047 65.10 -6.69 27.03
N VAL A 1048 64.38 -6.26 28.08
CA VAL A 1048 64.86 -6.22 29.47
C VAL A 1048 63.77 -6.74 30.40
N GLU A 1049 64.17 -7.24 31.57
CA GLU A 1049 63.22 -7.59 32.62
C GLU A 1049 62.63 -6.35 33.30
N ARG A 1050 61.47 -6.53 33.96
CA ARG A 1050 60.79 -5.47 34.71
C ARG A 1050 61.67 -5.03 35.87
N SER A 1051 62.14 -3.78 35.82
CA SER A 1051 63.16 -3.23 36.71
C SER A 1051 63.21 -1.69 36.57
N PRO A 1052 63.93 -0.95 37.44
CA PRO A 1052 64.21 0.46 37.20
C PRO A 1052 64.95 0.71 35.86
N GLU A 1053 65.84 -0.20 35.46
CA GLU A 1053 66.60 -0.15 34.20
C GLU A 1053 65.67 -0.15 32.98
N MET A 1054 64.53 -0.83 33.08
CA MET A 1054 63.48 -0.80 32.06
C MET A 1054 62.97 0.62 31.82
N VAL A 1055 62.61 1.35 32.89
CA VAL A 1055 62.11 2.73 32.80
C VAL A 1055 63.20 3.66 32.29
N ILE A 1056 64.44 3.47 32.76
CA ILE A 1056 65.63 4.21 32.29
C ILE A 1056 65.83 4.01 30.78
N ALA A 1057 65.76 2.77 30.29
CA ALA A 1057 65.94 2.46 28.87
C ALA A 1057 64.89 3.14 28.00
N LEU A 1058 63.61 3.09 28.39
CA LEU A 1058 62.53 3.73 27.64
C LEU A 1058 62.72 5.26 27.57
N LEU A 1059 62.97 5.91 28.71
CA LEU A 1059 63.20 7.36 28.76
C LEU A 1059 64.46 7.75 27.96
N ALA A 1060 65.53 6.98 28.06
CA ALA A 1060 66.78 7.26 27.36
C ALA A 1060 66.65 7.16 25.83
N VAL A 1061 65.91 6.17 25.32
CA VAL A 1061 65.64 6.05 23.88
C VAL A 1061 64.88 7.28 23.39
N LEU A 1062 63.83 7.70 24.10
CA LEU A 1062 63.02 8.88 23.76
C LEU A 1062 63.86 10.18 23.84
N LYS A 1063 64.70 10.33 24.87
CA LYS A 1063 65.60 11.48 25.06
C LYS A 1063 66.70 11.55 23.99
N ALA A 1064 67.20 10.40 23.54
CA ALA A 1064 68.14 10.33 22.42
C ALA A 1064 67.49 10.76 21.09
N GLY A 1065 66.16 10.72 21.01
CA GLY A 1065 65.35 11.04 19.84
C GLY A 1065 64.89 9.83 19.03
N GLY A 1066 65.16 8.61 19.50
CA GLY A 1066 64.72 7.38 18.84
C GLY A 1066 63.37 6.88 19.35
N ALA A 1067 62.86 5.82 18.72
CA ALA A 1067 61.66 5.11 19.13
C ALA A 1067 62.01 3.73 19.66
N TYR A 1068 61.38 3.30 20.76
CA TYR A 1068 61.61 1.96 21.31
C TYR A 1068 60.71 0.91 20.67
N VAL A 1069 61.23 -0.31 20.51
CA VAL A 1069 60.50 -1.51 20.09
C VAL A 1069 60.55 -2.50 21.26
N PRO A 1070 59.49 -2.61 22.07
CA PRO A 1070 59.53 -3.43 23.28
C PRO A 1070 59.41 -4.92 22.97
N LEU A 1071 60.34 -5.71 23.50
CA LEU A 1071 60.47 -7.15 23.31
C LEU A 1071 60.38 -7.86 24.66
N ASP A 1072 59.31 -8.61 24.90
CA ASP A 1072 59.21 -9.42 26.10
C ASP A 1072 60.26 -10.56 26.04
N PRO A 1073 61.18 -10.64 27.01
CA PRO A 1073 62.24 -11.67 27.01
C PRO A 1073 61.70 -13.10 27.11
N ASN A 1074 60.44 -13.26 27.50
CA ASN A 1074 59.79 -14.57 27.62
C ASN A 1074 59.07 -15.01 26.35
N TYR A 1075 59.05 -14.18 25.31
CA TYR A 1075 58.60 -14.62 24.00
C TYR A 1075 59.55 -15.67 23.42
N PRO A 1076 59.05 -16.61 22.61
CA PRO A 1076 59.92 -17.52 21.87
C PRO A 1076 60.98 -16.74 21.08
N SER A 1077 62.22 -17.24 21.04
CA SER A 1077 63.35 -16.59 20.36
C SER A 1077 63.03 -16.27 18.89
N GLU A 1078 62.30 -17.15 18.21
CA GLU A 1078 61.80 -16.93 16.84
C GLU A 1078 60.93 -15.68 16.70
N ARG A 1079 60.07 -15.38 17.70
CA ARG A 1079 59.22 -14.19 17.71
C ARG A 1079 60.05 -12.93 17.92
N ILE A 1080 61.01 -12.97 18.83
CA ILE A 1080 61.93 -11.85 19.09
C ILE A 1080 62.76 -11.55 17.84
N ARG A 1081 63.32 -12.59 17.21
CA ARG A 1081 64.04 -12.51 15.94
C ARG A 1081 63.19 -11.86 14.85
N TYR A 1082 61.97 -12.36 14.64
CA TYR A 1082 61.06 -11.81 13.64
C TYR A 1082 60.80 -10.32 13.85
N VAL A 1083 60.52 -9.90 15.09
CA VAL A 1083 60.26 -8.49 15.42
C VAL A 1083 61.49 -7.63 15.11
N LEU A 1084 62.69 -8.07 15.47
CA LEU A 1084 63.93 -7.35 15.21
C LEU A 1084 64.24 -7.23 13.71
N GLU A 1085 64.04 -8.31 12.95
CA GLU A 1085 64.23 -8.35 11.50
C GLU A 1085 63.22 -7.42 10.78
N ASP A 1086 61.94 -7.48 11.15
CA ASP A 1086 60.88 -6.67 10.55
C ASP A 1086 61.02 -5.19 10.92
N SER A 1087 61.34 -4.88 12.18
CA SER A 1087 61.52 -3.50 12.64
C SER A 1087 62.82 -2.89 12.14
N ARG A 1088 63.81 -3.71 11.73
CA ARG A 1088 65.17 -3.26 11.41
C ARG A 1088 65.76 -2.38 12.52
N ALA A 1089 65.55 -2.80 13.77
CA ALA A 1089 66.06 -2.06 14.92
C ALA A 1089 67.57 -1.89 14.79
N ALA A 1090 68.06 -0.66 14.94
CA ALA A 1090 69.47 -0.35 14.76
C ALA A 1090 70.33 -0.77 15.95
N LEU A 1091 69.69 -0.90 17.11
CA LEU A 1091 70.31 -1.20 18.39
C LEU A 1091 69.34 -2.04 19.23
N LEU A 1092 69.87 -3.01 19.97
CA LEU A 1092 69.15 -3.81 20.96
C LEU A 1092 69.70 -3.52 22.35
N LEU A 1093 68.85 -2.98 23.21
CA LEU A 1093 69.06 -2.86 24.66
C LEU A 1093 68.62 -4.13 25.35
N THR A 1094 69.51 -4.75 26.12
CA THR A 1094 69.18 -5.95 26.90
C THR A 1094 70.01 -6.07 28.18
N GLN A 1095 69.97 -7.22 28.85
CA GLN A 1095 70.79 -7.57 30.02
C GLN A 1095 71.65 -8.78 29.69
N ALA A 1096 72.84 -8.90 30.30
CA ALA A 1096 73.76 -10.00 30.04
C ALA A 1096 73.15 -11.37 30.38
N SER A 1097 72.30 -11.43 31.40
CA SER A 1097 71.55 -12.63 31.81
C SER A 1097 70.57 -13.14 30.74
N LEU A 1098 70.08 -12.26 29.85
CA LEU A 1098 69.08 -12.62 28.83
C LEU A 1098 69.71 -13.13 27.53
N LEU A 1099 71.01 -12.91 27.31
CA LEU A 1099 71.67 -13.20 26.03
C LEU A 1099 71.56 -14.66 25.60
N GLU A 1100 71.66 -15.60 26.54
CA GLU A 1100 71.55 -17.04 26.25
C GLU A 1100 70.15 -17.41 25.75
N GLY A 1101 69.10 -16.88 26.38
CA GLY A 1101 67.70 -17.13 25.99
C GLY A 1101 67.28 -16.45 24.68
N LEU A 1102 67.93 -15.34 24.32
CA LEU A 1102 67.65 -14.61 23.08
C LEU A 1102 68.16 -15.33 21.83
N GLN A 1103 69.17 -16.19 21.94
CA GLN A 1103 69.76 -16.95 20.82
C GLN A 1103 70.13 -16.08 19.60
N ILE A 1104 70.68 -14.87 19.86
CA ILE A 1104 70.91 -13.84 18.83
C ILE A 1104 72.13 -14.05 17.94
N GLU A 1105 73.01 -15.03 18.22
CA GLU A 1105 74.30 -15.15 17.54
C GLU A 1105 74.18 -15.27 16.00
N ASP A 1106 73.10 -15.87 15.50
CA ASP A 1106 72.86 -16.05 14.06
C ASP A 1106 72.50 -14.76 13.32
N TYR A 1107 72.06 -13.70 14.01
CA TYR A 1107 71.56 -12.45 13.42
C TYR A 1107 72.02 -11.19 14.17
N ARG A 1108 72.97 -11.33 15.09
CA ARG A 1108 73.56 -10.25 15.88
C ARG A 1108 74.20 -9.15 15.02
N HIS A 1109 74.65 -9.50 13.81
CA HIS A 1109 75.31 -8.56 12.90
C HIS A 1109 74.36 -7.47 12.35
N ASP A 1110 73.05 -7.64 12.51
CA ASP A 1110 72.04 -6.73 11.96
C ASP A 1110 71.79 -5.50 12.85
N PHE A 1111 72.27 -5.51 14.10
CA PHE A 1111 72.08 -4.42 15.07
C PHE A 1111 73.25 -4.27 16.04
N GLN A 1112 73.38 -3.09 16.66
CA GLN A 1112 74.32 -2.89 17.77
C GLN A 1112 73.74 -3.48 19.06
N LEU A 1113 74.51 -4.26 19.81
CA LEU A 1113 74.08 -4.84 21.09
C LEU A 1113 74.64 -4.02 22.26
N LEU A 1114 73.79 -3.63 23.20
CA LEU A 1114 74.19 -2.97 24.45
C LEU A 1114 73.51 -3.66 25.64
N CYS A 1115 74.31 -4.15 26.59
CA CYS A 1115 73.82 -4.83 27.79
C CYS A 1115 73.87 -3.85 28.97
N LEU A 1116 72.71 -3.44 29.50
CA LEU A 1116 72.60 -2.37 30.49
C LEU A 1116 73.37 -2.69 31.77
N ASP A 1117 73.34 -3.93 32.24
CA ASP A 1117 74.02 -4.41 33.46
C ASP A 1117 75.55 -4.51 33.29
N ARG A 1118 76.02 -5.02 32.14
CA ARG A 1118 77.46 -5.17 31.86
C ARG A 1118 78.12 -3.85 31.49
N ASP A 1119 77.45 -3.04 30.67
CA ASP A 1119 78.04 -1.87 30.02
C ASP A 1119 77.81 -0.58 30.84
N TRP A 1120 77.05 -0.65 31.96
CA TRP A 1120 76.74 0.49 32.84
C TRP A 1120 77.97 1.31 33.30
N PRO A 1121 79.11 0.72 33.71
CA PRO A 1121 80.27 1.50 34.15
C PRO A 1121 80.82 2.45 33.08
N THR A 1122 80.58 2.13 31.80
CA THR A 1122 80.93 3.01 30.67
C THR A 1122 79.82 4.05 30.42
N ILE A 1123 78.55 3.63 30.51
CA ILE A 1123 77.39 4.53 30.34
C ILE A 1123 77.41 5.64 31.41
N ALA A 1124 77.72 5.30 32.66
CA ALA A 1124 77.77 6.22 33.80
C ALA A 1124 78.86 7.31 33.67
N GLN A 1125 79.78 7.21 32.71
CA GLN A 1125 80.77 8.26 32.41
C GLN A 1125 80.24 9.34 31.47
N ALA A 1126 79.09 9.10 30.81
CA ALA A 1126 78.45 10.07 29.95
C ALA A 1126 77.87 11.25 30.76
N SER A 1127 77.51 12.34 30.06
CA SER A 1127 76.95 13.53 30.70
C SER A 1127 75.64 13.21 31.43
N GLU A 1128 75.50 13.76 32.63
CA GLU A 1128 74.27 13.71 33.44
C GLU A 1128 73.22 14.74 33.00
N GLN A 1129 73.61 15.70 32.16
CA GLN A 1129 72.73 16.77 31.67
C GLN A 1129 71.81 16.27 30.54
N PRO A 1130 70.59 16.82 30.40
CA PRO A 1130 69.68 16.46 29.30
C PRO A 1130 70.36 16.58 27.93
N PRO A 1131 70.27 15.56 27.05
CA PRO A 1131 70.81 15.63 25.70
C PRO A 1131 69.98 16.56 24.81
N THR A 1132 70.58 17.10 23.76
CA THR A 1132 69.82 17.81 22.72
C THR A 1132 69.05 16.79 21.89
N CYS A 1133 67.73 16.73 22.05
CA CYS A 1133 66.87 15.84 21.28
C CYS A 1133 66.47 16.49 19.94
N ALA A 1134 66.85 15.86 18.82
CA ALA A 1134 66.55 16.33 17.47
C ALA A 1134 65.16 15.91 16.95
N ALA A 1135 64.43 15.07 17.70
CA ALA A 1135 63.11 14.60 17.29
C ALA A 1135 62.05 15.71 17.39
N ASN A 1136 61.01 15.66 16.57
CA ASN A 1136 59.82 16.50 16.65
C ASN A 1136 58.62 15.69 17.18
N THR A 1137 57.43 16.30 17.26
CA THR A 1137 56.24 15.64 17.82
C THR A 1137 55.56 14.64 16.88
N GLU A 1138 55.86 14.67 15.58
CA GLU A 1138 55.43 13.69 14.57
C GLU A 1138 56.36 12.46 14.49
N ASP A 1139 57.59 12.57 15.01
CA ASP A 1139 58.52 11.44 15.04
C ASP A 1139 58.03 10.36 16.03
N LEU A 1140 58.46 9.12 15.78
CA LEU A 1140 58.01 7.96 16.54
C LEU A 1140 58.46 8.00 18.01
N ALA A 1141 57.53 7.73 18.91
CA ALA A 1141 57.84 7.41 20.32
C ALA A 1141 58.12 5.91 20.49
N TYR A 1142 57.33 5.06 19.85
CA TYR A 1142 57.50 3.62 19.91
C TYR A 1142 56.87 2.89 18.73
N VAL A 1143 57.26 1.61 18.58
CA VAL A 1143 56.61 0.65 17.68
C VAL A 1143 56.24 -0.60 18.46
N ILE A 1144 54.95 -0.89 18.61
CA ILE A 1144 54.46 -2.05 19.37
C ILE A 1144 53.84 -3.08 18.41
N TYR A 1145 54.23 -4.34 18.57
CA TYR A 1145 53.79 -5.43 17.70
C TYR A 1145 52.48 -6.08 18.19
N THR A 1146 51.51 -6.20 17.29
CA THR A 1146 50.23 -6.88 17.53
C THR A 1146 50.19 -8.24 16.84
N SER A 1147 49.32 -9.17 17.27
CA SER A 1147 49.25 -10.54 16.76
C SER A 1147 48.91 -10.66 15.27
N GLY A 1148 48.34 -9.61 14.65
CA GLY A 1148 48.06 -9.55 13.21
C GLY A 1148 47.00 -10.57 12.76
N SER A 1149 45.93 -10.11 12.09
CA SER A 1149 44.85 -10.98 11.61
C SER A 1149 45.27 -12.10 10.63
N LEU A 1150 46.47 -12.01 10.05
CA LEU A 1150 47.05 -12.98 9.12
C LEU A 1150 48.08 -13.92 9.78
N GLY A 1151 48.19 -13.91 11.11
CA GLY A 1151 49.11 -14.76 11.89
C GLY A 1151 50.57 -14.28 11.95
N ARG A 1152 50.94 -13.23 11.18
CA ARG A 1152 52.25 -12.56 11.28
C ARG A 1152 52.13 -11.27 12.09
N PRO A 1153 52.98 -11.06 13.13
CA PRO A 1153 52.95 -9.85 13.92
C PRO A 1153 53.20 -8.59 13.08
N LYS A 1154 52.54 -7.47 13.43
CA LYS A 1154 52.68 -6.16 12.76
C LYS A 1154 53.07 -5.07 13.74
N GLY A 1155 54.11 -4.30 13.43
CA GLY A 1155 54.54 -3.15 14.23
C GLY A 1155 53.68 -1.92 13.99
N VAL A 1156 52.98 -1.45 15.03
CA VAL A 1156 52.17 -0.22 15.01
C VAL A 1156 53.06 0.96 15.42
N GLN A 1157 53.25 1.91 14.51
CA GLN A 1157 54.10 3.08 14.69
C GLN A 1157 53.33 4.22 15.35
N ILE A 1158 53.73 4.64 16.56
CA ILE A 1158 53.03 5.68 17.31
C ILE A 1158 53.93 6.91 17.50
N PRO A 1159 53.51 8.11 17.01
CA PRO A 1159 54.26 9.34 17.18
C PRO A 1159 54.10 9.93 18.59
N HIS A 1160 55.05 10.76 19.00
CA HIS A 1160 55.00 11.43 20.30
C HIS A 1160 53.68 12.15 20.58
N ARG A 1161 53.14 12.91 19.60
CA ARG A 1161 51.88 13.66 19.77
C ARG A 1161 50.69 12.77 20.14
N ALA A 1162 50.65 11.52 19.66
CA ALA A 1162 49.54 10.61 19.92
C ALA A 1162 49.57 10.14 21.38
N VAL A 1163 50.76 9.83 21.89
CA VAL A 1163 50.95 9.45 23.29
C VAL A 1163 50.64 10.64 24.22
N VAL A 1164 51.14 11.84 23.89
CA VAL A 1164 50.86 13.04 24.70
C VAL A 1164 49.36 13.36 24.74
N ASN A 1165 48.66 13.24 23.62
CA ASN A 1165 47.20 13.37 23.56
C ASN A 1165 46.51 12.35 24.49
N PHE A 1166 46.87 11.08 24.38
CA PHE A 1166 46.32 10.00 25.21
C PHE A 1166 46.57 10.22 26.70
N LEU A 1167 47.81 10.50 27.11
CA LEU A 1167 48.16 10.75 28.51
C LEU A 1167 47.46 11.99 29.06
N SER A 1168 47.31 13.06 28.25
CA SER A 1168 46.60 14.27 28.67
C SER A 1168 45.11 14.03 28.89
N ALA A 1169 44.49 13.15 28.09
CA ALA A 1169 43.12 12.71 28.31
C ALA A 1169 43.00 11.88 29.60
N MET A 1170 43.86 10.88 29.76
CA MET A 1170 43.85 9.98 30.93
C MET A 1170 44.21 10.68 32.25
N GLN A 1171 45.06 11.72 32.19
CA GLN A 1171 45.34 12.59 33.33
C GLN A 1171 44.10 13.32 33.84
N ARG A 1172 43.15 13.66 32.95
CA ARG A 1172 41.90 14.33 33.32
C ARG A 1172 40.85 13.33 33.77
N GLU A 1173 40.67 12.25 33.02
CA GLU A 1173 39.66 11.22 33.27
C GLU A 1173 40.24 9.84 32.93
N PRO A 1174 40.38 8.91 33.91
CA PRO A 1174 39.78 8.93 35.25
C PRO A 1174 40.50 9.83 36.28
N GLY A 1175 41.54 10.55 35.86
CA GLY A 1175 42.25 11.51 36.69
C GLY A 1175 43.53 10.91 37.31
N ILE A 1176 44.65 11.62 37.30
CA ILE A 1176 45.82 11.27 38.13
C ILE A 1176 46.55 12.52 38.59
N SER A 1177 47.15 12.48 39.77
CA SER A 1177 47.85 13.60 40.40
C SER A 1177 49.15 13.15 41.03
N ALA A 1178 49.98 14.11 41.46
CA ALA A 1178 51.22 13.82 42.17
C ALA A 1178 51.05 13.05 43.49
N HIS A 1179 49.83 12.95 44.03
CA HIS A 1179 49.54 12.18 45.24
C HIS A 1179 49.28 10.70 44.98
N ASP A 1180 49.18 10.30 43.70
CA ASP A 1180 48.84 8.95 43.33
C ASP A 1180 50.03 8.00 43.32
N THR A 1181 49.72 6.72 43.49
CA THR A 1181 50.65 5.60 43.35
C THR A 1181 50.05 4.62 42.37
N LEU A 1182 50.68 4.49 41.21
CA LEU A 1182 50.25 3.61 40.14
C LEU A 1182 51.07 2.31 40.16
N LEU A 1183 50.39 1.17 40.23
CA LEU A 1183 51.02 -0.14 40.13
C LEU A 1183 51.04 -0.62 38.68
N SER A 1184 52.24 -0.74 38.10
CA SER A 1184 52.44 -1.31 36.77
C SER A 1184 52.59 -2.82 36.85
N VAL A 1185 51.75 -3.52 36.11
CA VAL A 1185 51.72 -5.00 36.01
C VAL A 1185 51.80 -5.49 34.57
N THR A 1186 51.56 -4.62 33.59
CA THR A 1186 51.43 -5.02 32.18
C THR A 1186 52.77 -5.09 31.47
N THR A 1187 52.98 -6.11 30.63
CA THR A 1187 54.18 -6.27 29.79
C THR A 1187 54.39 -5.08 28.85
N LEU A 1188 55.64 -4.67 28.62
CA LEU A 1188 55.98 -3.56 27.71
C LEU A 1188 55.60 -3.82 26.26
N SER A 1189 55.49 -5.09 25.87
CA SER A 1189 55.06 -5.46 24.52
C SER A 1189 53.55 -5.29 24.30
N PHE A 1190 52.83 -4.67 25.24
CA PHE A 1190 51.44 -4.27 25.11
C PHE A 1190 51.30 -2.76 25.35
N ASP A 1191 50.50 -2.08 24.54
CA ASP A 1191 50.41 -0.61 24.48
C ASP A 1191 49.89 0.04 25.76
N ILE A 1192 48.99 -0.63 26.47
CA ILE A 1192 48.44 -0.12 27.73
C ILE A 1192 49.53 0.05 28.81
N ALA A 1193 50.69 -0.62 28.71
CA ALA A 1193 51.82 -0.41 29.62
C ALA A 1193 52.42 1.01 29.51
N GLY A 1194 52.25 1.67 28.35
CA GLY A 1194 52.64 3.07 28.17
C GLY A 1194 51.89 4.01 29.12
N LEU A 1195 50.61 3.74 29.40
CA LEU A 1195 49.85 4.47 30.43
C LEU A 1195 50.50 4.29 31.79
N GLU A 1196 50.74 3.04 32.19
CA GLU A 1196 51.23 2.70 33.52
C GLU A 1196 52.58 3.38 33.81
N ILE A 1197 53.43 3.51 32.79
CA ILE A 1197 54.77 4.04 32.96
C ILE A 1197 54.78 5.56 32.85
N PHE A 1198 54.27 6.12 31.76
CA PHE A 1198 54.49 7.53 31.45
C PHE A 1198 53.49 8.47 32.12
N LEU A 1199 52.28 8.02 32.43
CA LEU A 1199 51.29 8.84 33.11
C LEU A 1199 51.71 9.29 34.52
N PRO A 1200 52.15 8.40 35.43
CA PRO A 1200 52.58 8.85 36.75
C PRO A 1200 53.83 9.74 36.67
N LEU A 1201 54.74 9.42 35.74
CA LEU A 1201 55.97 10.16 35.52
C LEU A 1201 55.74 11.58 34.96
N SER A 1202 54.66 11.82 34.21
CA SER A 1202 54.34 13.15 33.68
C SER A 1202 53.66 14.09 34.69
N VAL A 1203 53.15 13.56 35.80
CA VAL A 1203 52.34 14.34 36.77
C VAL A 1203 52.93 14.44 38.18
N GLY A 1204 54.03 13.72 38.46
CA GLY A 1204 54.70 13.73 39.76
C GLY A 1204 54.29 12.57 40.69
N ALA A 1205 53.59 11.56 40.17
CA ALA A 1205 53.10 10.42 40.93
C ALA A 1205 54.16 9.31 41.05
N ARG A 1206 53.91 8.34 41.93
CA ARG A 1206 54.81 7.21 42.13
C ARG A 1206 54.45 6.04 41.21
N LEU A 1207 55.44 5.51 40.50
CA LEU A 1207 55.32 4.28 39.72
C LEU A 1207 55.88 3.09 40.50
N ILE A 1208 55.02 2.14 40.86
CA ILE A 1208 55.47 0.83 41.37
C ILE A 1208 55.58 -0.13 40.20
N VAL A 1209 56.76 -0.70 39.98
CA VAL A 1209 56.95 -1.76 38.98
C VAL A 1209 56.81 -3.12 39.66
N ALA A 1210 55.75 -3.87 39.39
CA ALA A 1210 55.65 -5.25 39.87
C ALA A 1210 56.58 -6.15 39.05
N SER A 1211 57.28 -7.10 39.69
CA SER A 1211 57.95 -8.17 38.93
C SER A 1211 56.91 -9.06 38.22
N ARG A 1212 57.33 -9.78 37.17
CA ARG A 1212 56.42 -10.67 36.44
C ARG A 1212 55.83 -11.76 37.34
N GLU A 1213 56.64 -12.32 38.23
CA GLU A 1213 56.21 -13.35 39.18
C GLU A 1213 55.14 -12.82 40.15
N LEU A 1214 55.29 -11.58 40.62
CA LEU A 1214 54.29 -10.93 41.47
C LEU A 1214 52.99 -10.65 40.72
N ALA A 1215 53.08 -10.13 39.49
CA ALA A 1215 51.92 -9.82 38.66
C ALA A 1215 51.10 -11.07 38.26
N ALA A 1216 51.74 -12.24 38.20
CA ALA A 1216 51.12 -13.52 37.83
C ALA A 1216 50.54 -14.31 39.02
N ASP A 1217 50.71 -13.84 40.27
CA ASP A 1217 50.21 -14.49 41.49
C ASP A 1217 49.24 -13.54 42.20
N GLY A 1218 47.94 -13.88 42.18
CA GLY A 1218 46.89 -13.00 42.72
C GLY A 1218 47.02 -12.72 44.23
N GLN A 1219 47.52 -13.67 45.03
CA GLN A 1219 47.74 -13.41 46.46
C GLN A 1219 48.92 -12.47 46.69
N ARG A 1220 50.02 -12.66 45.94
CA ARG A 1220 51.18 -11.77 46.05
C ARG A 1220 50.87 -10.38 45.51
N LEU A 1221 50.12 -10.28 44.41
CA LEU A 1221 49.67 -9.01 43.83
C LEU A 1221 48.73 -8.27 44.79
N SER A 1222 47.80 -8.97 45.45
CA SER A 1222 46.96 -8.39 46.49
C SER A 1222 47.79 -7.80 47.64
N ARG A 1223 48.79 -8.54 48.14
CA ARG A 1223 49.68 -8.03 49.21
C ARG A 1223 50.49 -6.83 48.75
N LEU A 1224 50.92 -6.81 47.49
CA LEU A 1224 51.65 -5.69 46.93
C LEU A 1224 50.78 -4.43 46.87
N LEU A 1225 49.53 -4.54 46.38
CA LEU A 1225 48.56 -3.45 46.36
C LEU A 1225 48.38 -2.79 47.75
N ASP A 1226 48.26 -3.62 48.80
CA ASP A 1226 48.11 -3.17 50.18
C ASP A 1226 49.40 -2.54 50.72
N ALA A 1227 50.55 -3.17 50.48
CA ALA A 1227 51.84 -2.73 50.99
C ALA A 1227 52.30 -1.40 50.39
N THR A 1228 51.95 -1.13 49.13
CA THR A 1228 52.33 0.12 48.43
C THR A 1228 51.27 1.20 48.48
N ALA A 1229 50.15 0.96 49.18
CA ALA A 1229 49.00 1.88 49.23
C ALA A 1229 48.58 2.37 47.82
N THR A 1230 48.53 1.44 46.87
CA THR A 1230 48.26 1.76 45.46
C THR A 1230 46.90 2.43 45.30
N THR A 1231 46.87 3.55 44.58
CA THR A 1231 45.65 4.33 44.32
C THR A 1231 45.13 4.18 42.90
N VAL A 1232 45.95 3.68 41.98
CA VAL A 1232 45.56 3.41 40.59
C VAL A 1232 46.19 2.10 40.12
N MET A 1233 45.39 1.22 39.51
CA MET A 1233 45.93 0.07 38.78
C MET A 1233 45.14 -0.13 37.50
N GLN A 1234 45.87 -0.33 36.41
CA GLN A 1234 45.33 -0.83 35.16
C GLN A 1234 45.71 -2.29 35.00
N ALA A 1235 44.76 -3.12 34.58
CA ALA A 1235 45.03 -4.49 34.20
C ALA A 1235 43.96 -5.03 33.25
N THR A 1236 44.28 -6.15 32.59
CA THR A 1236 43.30 -6.86 31.77
C THR A 1236 42.23 -7.56 32.62
N PRO A 1237 41.06 -7.91 32.07
CA PRO A 1237 40.06 -8.70 32.78
C PRO A 1237 40.60 -10.01 33.39
N ALA A 1238 41.63 -10.61 32.79
CA ALA A 1238 42.26 -11.82 33.31
C ALA A 1238 42.99 -11.59 34.65
N THR A 1239 43.75 -10.49 34.76
CA THR A 1239 44.44 -10.14 36.01
C THR A 1239 43.44 -9.75 37.11
N TRP A 1240 42.36 -9.05 36.76
CA TRP A 1240 41.29 -8.74 37.72
C TRP A 1240 40.59 -10.01 38.21
N ARG A 1241 40.29 -10.96 37.32
CA ARG A 1241 39.74 -12.28 37.72
C ARG A 1241 40.70 -13.02 38.64
N LEU A 1242 41.98 -13.09 38.30
CA LEU A 1242 43.01 -13.73 39.13
C LEU A 1242 43.02 -13.15 40.56
N LEU A 1243 42.94 -11.82 40.69
CA LEU A 1243 42.87 -11.15 41.99
C LEU A 1243 41.61 -11.51 42.77
N ILE A 1244 40.44 -11.44 42.13
CA ILE A 1244 39.14 -11.74 42.76
C ILE A 1244 39.08 -13.21 43.19
N GLU A 1245 39.50 -14.13 42.31
CA GLU A 1245 39.55 -15.58 42.60
C GLU A 1245 40.55 -15.93 43.70
N SER A 1246 41.59 -15.10 43.89
CA SER A 1246 42.55 -15.23 44.98
C SER A 1246 42.05 -14.68 46.32
N GLY A 1247 40.80 -14.18 46.38
CA GLY A 1247 40.15 -13.72 47.61
C GLY A 1247 40.28 -12.22 47.89
N TRP A 1248 40.82 -11.42 46.96
CA TRP A 1248 40.91 -9.97 47.13
C TRP A 1248 39.53 -9.33 47.19
N GLN A 1249 39.27 -8.51 48.23
CA GLN A 1249 37.96 -7.91 48.51
C GLN A 1249 37.80 -6.49 47.93
N GLY A 1250 38.79 -5.99 47.20
CA GLY A 1250 38.81 -4.61 46.72
C GLY A 1250 39.37 -3.61 47.73
N SER A 1251 39.70 -2.41 47.26
CA SER A 1251 40.13 -1.27 48.09
C SER A 1251 39.31 -0.04 47.69
N PRO A 1252 38.69 0.69 48.65
CA PRO A 1252 37.86 1.85 48.35
C PRO A 1252 38.66 3.04 47.79
N ASN A 1253 39.98 3.02 47.94
CA ASN A 1253 40.89 4.08 47.48
C ASN A 1253 41.57 3.74 46.14
N LEU A 1254 41.27 2.57 45.55
CA LEU A 1254 41.85 2.13 44.29
C LEU A 1254 40.94 2.48 43.13
N ARG A 1255 41.46 3.27 42.19
CA ARG A 1255 40.85 3.48 40.88
C ARG A 1255 41.26 2.33 39.95
N ILE A 1256 40.24 1.69 39.40
CA ILE A 1256 40.35 0.49 38.56
C ILE A 1256 40.23 0.91 37.10
N LEU A 1257 41.24 0.58 36.30
CA LEU A 1257 41.16 0.60 34.85
C LEU A 1257 41.17 -0.86 34.35
N CYS A 1258 40.09 -1.25 33.68
CA CYS A 1258 39.92 -2.58 33.12
C CYS A 1258 39.82 -2.44 31.59
N GLY A 1259 40.80 -2.96 30.86
CA GLY A 1259 40.93 -2.81 29.41
C GLY A 1259 41.51 -4.04 28.75
#